data_AF-A0A2Z6QI26-F1
#
_entry.id   AF-A0A2Z6QI26-F1
#
_cell.length_a   1.000
_cell.length_b   1.000
_cell.length_c   1.000
_cell.angle_alpha   90.00
_cell.angle_beta   90.00
_cell.angle_gamma   90.00
#
_symmetry.space_group_name_H-M   'P 1'
#
loop_
_entity.id
_entity.type
_entity.pdbx_description
1 polymer ?
#
loop_
_entity_poly.entity_id
_entity_poly.type
_entity_poly.pdbx_seq_one_letter_code
_entity_poly.pdbx_strand_id
1 'polypeptide(L)'
;MGKRKEYQVNLVSLGRIDENFHYGPFSRDWWETRSIKNATETPNFYPIRINMKTLVILQNVQFFIIVIQGHTGSLQQPGYICEAGDLKSAVFNNPSAAITTLYQQVFKSNTRFSGSLIMGHDKMEIGEQLLKNINFRPFCCFLGKFWLFVYGIGISSDEQLYYAGPGFKSSFYYSIGANKDRTLFVQEINKKNSIIKMYQNFELRYTYIGNSPNDVWQKVGVLREHRGVDLFGISHPQIQTFIQTQLIPRCPPEEWHIIDKMQALWNYHLRRFTLSSINWNEFFIEWYNETKTVVEITTTLKKLYPLNYIIKEREMRAWRAMLSHAGCTNITPYTKDISPYEFWTRSGDPSCDREILHFLYTSGFLHPFPGQYRNDGDIFWKCFSQALESNKKGYDGKRRILSIIAEKFSYNILMEKLKVAQGTIFEAKKYARINGPGCVVLEKPVRKVKRITSEQKQQFDSFFQDKAHVIMSSYKTDAKTGQPVVYLKNTKNILWEKFKESFPNGIKRTTFYTQLMGHQYIYREDLGGLCSTCSMYGYETFEDIINLIKEKINNTNLQNIFSEHCYFLKRYLKKEYEEHLVVTDHGITTHDPCINHCLLYAFGECNEHHTHVCNECQKIFKFFQDLKDNLDLSYHEKIQEYQNRILYYLAHQARKTYLNAQFNAALLDLNEDGALLVVDYKMKILPKTSRETKQEFFGKKGWALHTVLLYTKSKESFEINIQAIDHWSTDARQDAWFSACSLHSVIENLDVKPKWISIISDNGPHYHNSELMIIMSKWHEWYGIQVKKWIFLEAGEAKTTVDSHHAQISLSIKRFVRIGGEIQEGNDITAAIKNIAGTSVAHIEPNRTKESKGKSMTIPGISNWFEWTWPIEGEDAGYIKARAMPNVGNWTSFSPAQIQKFAKGEINQPLPQVSESTEPKSPWKIPIPHASGLCPKRLPLQELTNELQNRKIDYKNQNKRQKLVEILDKKLTNETLENKGLCMRNCSISHKEYTTRPLLNMTEFPLSSGWATKEAQKYGKKGSKKHIKKRILAILKKCFLAENVDKSYRMTA
;
A
#
# COMPACT_ATOMS: atom_id res chain seq x y z
N MET A 1 3.07 5.08 -9.36
CA MET A 1 4.44 4.88 -9.88
C MET A 1 4.34 4.36 -11.32
N GLY A 2 4.78 5.15 -12.30
CA GLY A 2 4.78 4.75 -13.70
C GLY A 2 5.82 3.66 -13.99
N LYS A 3 5.55 2.77 -14.96
CA LYS A 3 6.54 1.82 -15.47
C LYS A 3 7.76 2.61 -15.99
N ARG A 4 8.94 2.39 -15.40
CA ARG A 4 10.21 2.91 -15.96
C ARG A 4 10.40 2.32 -17.36
N LYS A 5 10.76 3.16 -18.34
CA LYS A 5 11.15 2.72 -19.68
C LYS A 5 12.52 2.01 -19.57
N GLU A 6 12.63 0.84 -20.19
CA GLU A 6 13.89 0.09 -20.31
C GLU A 6 14.54 0.38 -21.67
N TYR A 7 15.87 0.55 -21.70
CA TYR A 7 16.64 0.82 -22.91
C TYR A 7 17.66 -0.29 -23.17
N GLN A 8 17.86 -0.62 -24.44
CA GLN A 8 18.94 -1.52 -24.84
C GLN A 8 20.25 -0.75 -24.90
N VAL A 9 21.01 -0.83 -23.80
CA VAL A 9 22.33 -0.19 -23.63
C VAL A 9 23.45 -1.22 -23.61
N ASN A 10 24.55 -0.94 -24.33
CA ASN A 10 25.79 -1.73 -24.34
C ASN A 10 27.01 -0.85 -24.05
N LEU A 11 27.95 -1.34 -23.25
CA LEU A 11 29.25 -0.70 -23.04
C LEU A 11 30.18 -1.05 -24.22
N VAL A 12 30.61 -0.05 -24.99
CA VAL A 12 31.45 -0.22 -26.18
C VAL A 12 32.93 -0.10 -25.85
N SER A 13 33.28 0.85 -24.99
CA SER A 13 34.64 1.03 -24.46
C SER A 13 34.57 1.29 -22.98
N LEU A 14 35.40 0.56 -22.21
CA LEU A 14 35.46 0.69 -20.76
C LEU A 14 36.02 2.06 -20.32
N GLY A 15 36.93 2.66 -21.10
CA GLY A 15 37.66 3.85 -20.69
C GLY A 15 38.70 3.58 -19.60
N ARG A 16 39.33 4.64 -19.10
CA ARG A 16 40.42 4.58 -18.10
C ARG A 16 40.05 5.25 -16.78
N ILE A 17 40.65 4.74 -15.71
CA ILE A 17 40.66 5.37 -14.39
C ILE A 17 41.87 6.30 -14.31
N ASP A 18 41.67 7.45 -13.70
CA ASP A 18 42.71 8.44 -13.44
C ASP A 18 42.73 8.74 -11.94
N GLU A 19 43.89 8.70 -11.31
CA GLU A 19 44.04 8.83 -9.86
C GLU A 19 43.61 10.22 -9.36
N ASN A 20 43.89 11.29 -10.12
CA ASN A 20 43.54 12.65 -9.73
C ASN A 20 42.03 12.87 -9.79
N PHE A 21 41.36 12.32 -10.81
CA PHE A 21 39.92 12.45 -10.95
C PHE A 21 39.14 11.49 -10.06
N HIS A 22 39.56 10.24 -9.93
CA HIS A 22 38.77 9.21 -9.22
C HIS A 22 39.10 9.10 -7.74
N TYR A 23 40.27 9.58 -7.31
CA TYR A 23 40.74 9.53 -5.92
C TYR A 23 41.38 10.85 -5.45
N GLY A 24 41.11 11.96 -6.13
CA GLY A 24 41.49 13.31 -5.73
C GLY A 24 40.36 14.10 -5.06
N PRO A 25 40.54 15.43 -4.88
CA PRO A 25 39.61 16.32 -4.18
C PRO A 25 38.16 16.22 -4.68
N PHE A 26 37.96 16.24 -6.00
CA PHE A 26 36.64 16.26 -6.65
C PHE A 26 36.15 14.87 -7.05
N SER A 27 36.74 13.82 -6.48
CA SER A 27 36.46 12.43 -6.83
C SER A 27 34.99 12.05 -6.72
N ARG A 28 34.24 12.65 -5.80
CA ARG A 28 32.80 12.39 -5.65
C ARG A 28 32.01 12.51 -6.96
N ASP A 29 32.41 13.41 -7.87
CA ASP A 29 31.72 13.65 -9.14
C ASP A 29 32.02 12.57 -10.20
N TRP A 30 33.06 11.76 -9.98
CA TRP A 30 33.48 10.66 -10.85
C TRP A 30 32.96 9.29 -10.40
N TRP A 31 32.10 9.25 -9.36
CA TRP A 31 31.46 8.03 -8.87
C TRP A 31 29.95 8.18 -8.76
N GLU A 32 29.20 7.26 -9.37
CA GLU A 32 27.73 7.31 -9.40
C GLU A 32 27.08 6.14 -8.64
N THR A 33 25.97 6.43 -7.96
CA THR A 33 25.23 5.44 -7.16
C THR A 33 24.13 4.77 -7.97
N ARG A 34 23.99 3.45 -7.83
CA ARG A 34 22.91 2.70 -8.46
C ARG A 34 21.62 2.72 -7.62
N SER A 35 20.48 3.02 -8.24
CA SER A 35 19.15 2.90 -7.61
C SER A 35 18.68 1.44 -7.66
N ILE A 36 18.97 0.66 -6.62
CA ILE A 36 18.47 -0.72 -6.47
C ILE A 36 17.08 -0.67 -5.81
N LYS A 37 16.16 -1.54 -6.25
CA LYS A 37 14.75 -1.59 -5.79
C LYS A 37 14.57 -1.97 -4.30
N ASN A 38 15.65 -2.34 -3.59
CA ASN A 38 15.61 -2.78 -2.20
C ASN A 38 16.32 -1.75 -1.31
N ALA A 39 15.57 -1.09 -0.43
CA ALA A 39 16.02 0.04 0.39
C ALA A 39 16.89 -0.36 1.60
N THR A 40 17.50 -1.54 1.60
CA THR A 40 18.19 -2.13 2.78
C THR A 40 19.70 -2.27 2.62
N GLU A 41 20.27 -2.01 1.44
CA GLU A 41 21.72 -2.11 1.20
C GLU A 41 22.34 -0.72 1.05
N THR A 42 23.58 -0.57 1.54
CA THR A 42 24.38 0.66 1.36
C THR A 42 24.55 0.97 -0.13
N PRO A 43 24.41 2.24 -0.56
CA PRO A 43 24.45 2.60 -1.96
C PRO A 43 25.80 2.25 -2.59
N ASN A 44 25.75 1.38 -3.58
CA ASN A 44 26.89 0.88 -4.33
C ASN A 44 27.37 1.92 -5.35
N PHE A 45 28.62 2.41 -5.20
CA PHE A 45 29.25 3.38 -6.11
C PHE A 45 29.95 2.72 -7.30
N TYR A 46 29.80 3.27 -8.50
CA TYR A 46 30.44 2.80 -9.73
C TYR A 46 31.23 3.95 -10.38
N PRO A 47 32.43 3.69 -10.93
CA PRO A 47 33.26 4.75 -11.48
C PRO A 47 32.75 5.19 -12.85
N ILE A 48 32.78 6.49 -13.11
CA ILE A 48 32.55 7.09 -14.42
C ILE A 48 33.91 7.23 -15.11
N ARG A 49 34.27 6.31 -16.01
CA ARG A 49 35.63 6.28 -16.58
C ARG A 49 35.82 7.32 -17.68
N ILE A 50 37.02 7.90 -17.77
CA ILE A 50 37.38 8.82 -18.86
C ILE A 50 37.46 8.04 -20.17
N ASN A 51 36.87 8.59 -21.24
CA ASN A 51 36.73 7.95 -22.56
C ASN A 51 35.88 6.67 -22.54
N MET A 52 35.08 6.46 -21.49
CA MET A 52 34.03 5.44 -21.49
C MET A 52 33.04 5.75 -22.61
N LYS A 53 32.70 4.74 -23.42
CA LYS A 53 31.75 4.87 -24.54
C LYS A 53 30.60 3.89 -24.38
N THR A 54 29.38 4.41 -24.33
CA THR A 54 28.16 3.62 -24.18
C THR A 54 27.27 3.80 -25.41
N LEU A 55 26.75 2.70 -25.94
CA LEU A 55 25.82 2.67 -27.07
C LEU A 55 24.39 2.45 -26.57
N VAL A 56 23.46 3.28 -27.05
CA VAL A 56 22.02 3.07 -26.94
C VAL A 56 21.37 3.14 -28.32
N ILE A 57 20.38 2.29 -28.56
CA ILE A 57 19.60 2.32 -29.80
C ILE A 57 18.25 2.98 -29.51
N LEU A 58 17.97 4.09 -30.20
CA LEU A 58 16.72 4.86 -30.08
C LEU A 58 16.13 5.05 -31.47
N GLN A 59 14.89 4.60 -31.69
CA GLN A 59 14.22 4.66 -33.00
C GLN A 59 15.08 4.12 -34.15
N ASN A 60 15.75 2.98 -33.94
CA ASN A 60 16.66 2.34 -34.88
C ASN A 60 17.92 3.17 -35.25
N VAL A 61 18.20 4.27 -34.55
CA VAL A 61 19.45 5.03 -34.69
C VAL A 61 20.36 4.75 -33.49
N GLN A 62 21.65 4.57 -33.78
CA GLN A 62 22.68 4.35 -32.77
C GLN A 62 23.17 5.68 -32.20
N PHE A 63 23.04 5.84 -30.88
CA PHE A 63 23.59 6.97 -30.14
C PHE A 63 24.73 6.49 -29.25
N PHE A 64 25.90 7.10 -29.41
CA PHE A 64 27.05 6.86 -28.57
C PHE A 64 27.20 8.00 -27.57
N ILE A 65 27.29 7.69 -26.28
CA ILE A 65 27.64 8.65 -25.24
C ILE A 65 29.09 8.39 -24.84
N ILE A 66 29.90 9.43 -24.90
CA ILE A 66 31.33 9.43 -24.57
C ILE A 66 31.54 10.33 -23.37
N VAL A 67 32.18 9.79 -22.34
CA VAL A 67 32.65 10.56 -21.19
C VAL A 67 34.00 11.18 -21.53
N ILE A 68 34.13 12.48 -21.30
CA ILE A 68 35.39 13.23 -21.47
C ILE A 68 35.77 13.94 -20.17
N GLN A 69 37.02 14.40 -20.13
CA GLN A 69 37.55 15.17 -19.01
C GLN A 69 37.07 16.62 -19.12
N GLY A 70 36.31 17.07 -18.12
CA GLY A 70 35.87 18.46 -18.02
C GLY A 70 34.68 18.82 -18.93
N HIS A 71 34.05 19.94 -18.58
CA HIS A 71 33.08 20.64 -19.41
C HIS A 71 33.22 22.16 -19.21
N THR A 72 32.44 22.95 -19.93
CA THR A 72 32.51 24.45 -19.94
C THR A 72 32.33 25.12 -18.57
N GLY A 73 31.87 24.40 -17.54
CA GLY A 73 31.65 24.92 -16.19
C GLY A 73 32.64 24.41 -15.14
N SER A 74 33.40 23.35 -15.44
CA SER A 74 34.46 22.83 -14.57
C SER A 74 35.33 21.82 -15.32
N LEU A 75 36.65 21.97 -15.23
CA LEU A 75 37.61 21.00 -15.76
C LEU A 75 37.77 19.76 -14.84
N GLN A 76 37.27 19.85 -13.61
CA GLN A 76 37.43 18.81 -12.58
C GLN A 76 36.28 17.79 -12.56
N GLN A 77 35.20 18.05 -13.31
CA GLN A 77 34.00 17.22 -13.37
C GLN A 77 33.89 16.49 -14.72
N PRO A 78 33.14 15.37 -14.80
CA PRO A 78 32.96 14.66 -16.05
C PRO A 78 32.14 15.48 -17.07
N GLY A 79 32.61 15.51 -18.31
CA GLY A 79 31.86 16.01 -19.46
C GLY A 79 31.30 14.87 -20.29
N TYR A 80 30.20 15.13 -21.00
CA TYR A 80 29.50 14.14 -21.80
C TYR A 80 29.25 14.67 -23.20
N ILE A 81 29.61 13.85 -24.19
CA ILE A 81 29.29 14.11 -25.60
C ILE A 81 28.46 12.95 -26.12
N CYS A 82 27.43 13.26 -26.89
CA CYS A 82 26.66 12.31 -27.66
C CYS A 82 26.98 12.42 -29.16
N GLU A 83 27.12 11.28 -29.84
CA GLU A 83 27.35 11.13 -31.28
C GLU A 83 26.27 10.21 -31.89
N ALA A 84 25.76 10.54 -33.08
CA ALA A 84 24.81 9.74 -33.83
C ALA A 84 25.02 9.97 -35.34
N GLY A 85 25.56 8.96 -36.04
CA GLY A 85 26.05 9.13 -37.42
C GLY A 85 27.16 10.19 -37.46
N ASP A 86 27.03 11.16 -38.38
CA ASP A 86 27.97 12.27 -38.54
C ASP A 86 27.70 13.47 -37.60
N LEU A 87 26.65 13.38 -36.78
CA LEU A 87 26.24 14.47 -35.88
C LEU A 87 26.83 14.27 -34.48
N LYS A 88 27.33 15.37 -33.91
CA LYS A 88 27.93 15.43 -32.58
C LYS A 88 27.34 16.57 -31.77
N SER A 89 26.98 16.29 -30.52
CA SER A 89 26.51 17.31 -29.59
C SER A 89 27.67 18.12 -28.99
N ALA A 90 27.35 19.29 -28.43
CA ALA A 90 28.26 20.02 -27.57
C ALA A 90 28.61 19.23 -26.29
N VAL A 91 29.63 19.68 -25.55
CA VAL A 91 29.98 19.09 -24.26
C VAL A 91 28.99 19.52 -23.18
N PHE A 92 28.32 18.57 -22.54
CA PHE A 92 27.41 18.82 -21.43
C PHE A 92 27.95 18.28 -20.10
N ASN A 93 27.50 18.84 -18.99
CA ASN A 93 27.82 18.38 -17.63
C ASN A 93 26.97 17.18 -17.17
N ASN A 94 26.06 16.69 -18.01
CA ASN A 94 25.26 15.51 -17.72
C ASN A 94 24.88 14.75 -19.01
N PRO A 95 24.77 13.41 -18.97
CA PRO A 95 24.50 12.61 -20.15
C PRO A 95 23.07 12.79 -20.70
N SER A 96 22.11 13.14 -19.85
CA SER A 96 20.73 13.45 -20.25
C SER A 96 20.66 14.58 -21.27
N ALA A 97 21.39 15.68 -21.02
CA ALA A 97 21.39 16.85 -21.88
C ALA A 97 22.10 16.58 -23.20
N ALA A 98 23.22 15.85 -23.18
CA ALA A 98 23.97 15.50 -24.39
C ALA A 98 23.11 14.74 -25.40
N ILE A 99 22.44 13.67 -24.95
CA ILE A 99 21.60 12.86 -25.83
C ILE A 99 20.27 13.53 -26.17
N THR A 100 19.61 14.22 -25.23
CA THR A 100 18.33 14.88 -25.50
C THR A 100 18.49 15.95 -26.57
N THR A 101 19.58 16.73 -26.50
CA THR A 101 19.87 17.78 -27.48
C THR A 101 20.14 17.19 -28.86
N LEU A 102 20.97 16.15 -28.94
CA LEU A 102 21.27 15.50 -30.23
C LEU A 102 20.03 14.81 -30.80
N TYR A 103 19.25 14.13 -29.95
CA TYR A 103 18.02 13.47 -30.36
C TYR A 103 16.98 14.47 -30.89
N GLN A 104 16.85 15.64 -30.27
CA GLN A 104 15.99 16.72 -30.76
C GLN A 104 16.48 17.25 -32.12
N GLN A 105 17.80 17.33 -32.34
CA GLN A 105 18.35 17.74 -33.63
C GLN A 105 18.05 16.72 -34.73
N VAL A 106 18.21 15.42 -34.45
CA VAL A 106 17.99 14.31 -35.39
C VAL A 106 16.50 14.13 -35.73
N PHE A 107 15.62 14.11 -34.73
CA PHE A 107 14.21 13.73 -34.92
C PHE A 107 13.21 14.88 -34.77
N LYS A 108 13.68 16.11 -34.51
CA LYS A 108 12.82 17.29 -34.23
C LYS A 108 11.78 17.05 -33.13
N SER A 109 12.12 16.19 -32.17
CA SER A 109 11.24 15.76 -31.08
C SER A 109 11.76 16.24 -29.72
N ASN A 110 10.88 16.77 -28.88
CA ASN A 110 11.21 17.27 -27.53
C ASN A 110 11.29 16.15 -26.47
N THR A 111 11.65 14.93 -26.88
CA THR A 111 11.72 13.77 -25.96
C THR A 111 12.95 13.89 -25.07
N ARG A 112 12.73 13.89 -23.75
CA ARG A 112 13.81 13.90 -22.75
C ARG A 112 14.16 12.49 -22.30
N PHE A 113 15.44 12.23 -22.08
CA PHE A 113 15.92 10.93 -21.62
C PHE A 113 16.65 11.01 -20.27
N SER A 114 16.65 9.90 -19.53
CA SER A 114 17.35 9.77 -18.24
C SER A 114 18.77 9.28 -18.46
N GLY A 115 19.76 10.10 -18.15
CA GLY A 115 21.17 9.84 -18.39
C GLY A 115 21.65 8.55 -17.72
N SER A 116 21.24 8.31 -16.48
CA SER A 116 21.58 7.09 -15.74
C SER A 116 21.09 5.80 -16.42
N LEU A 117 19.91 5.83 -17.06
CA LEU A 117 19.34 4.68 -17.76
C LEU A 117 20.02 4.45 -19.11
N ILE A 118 20.43 5.53 -19.77
CA ILE A 118 21.08 5.45 -21.07
C ILE A 118 22.56 5.08 -20.94
N MET A 119 23.20 5.48 -19.84
CA MET A 119 24.54 5.02 -19.47
C MET A 119 24.54 3.55 -18.99
N GLY A 120 23.36 2.95 -18.82
CA GLY A 120 23.22 1.55 -18.44
C GLY A 120 23.58 1.27 -16.98
N HIS A 121 23.52 2.28 -16.11
CA HIS A 121 23.83 2.14 -14.68
C HIS A 121 22.83 1.23 -13.96
N ASP A 122 21.68 0.94 -14.57
CA ASP A 122 20.69 -0.02 -14.09
C ASP A 122 20.97 -1.47 -14.52
N LYS A 123 21.98 -1.74 -15.35
CA LYS A 123 22.37 -3.10 -15.81
C LYS A 123 23.51 -3.69 -14.98
N MET A 124 23.35 -4.93 -14.53
CA MET A 124 24.33 -5.60 -13.64
C MET A 124 25.67 -5.83 -14.37
N GLU A 125 25.57 -6.25 -15.62
CA GLU A 125 26.68 -6.65 -16.47
C GLU A 125 27.62 -5.48 -16.75
N ILE A 126 27.07 -4.28 -16.96
CA ILE A 126 27.86 -3.04 -17.13
C ILE A 126 28.52 -2.65 -15.81
N GLY A 127 27.81 -2.77 -14.69
CA GLY A 127 28.34 -2.46 -13.37
C GLY A 127 29.56 -3.32 -13.00
N GLU A 128 29.51 -4.62 -13.29
CA GLU A 128 30.65 -5.54 -13.06
C GLU A 128 31.87 -5.18 -13.92
N GLN A 129 31.66 -4.82 -15.19
CA GLN A 129 32.73 -4.38 -16.08
C GLN A 129 33.40 -3.08 -15.59
N LEU A 130 32.60 -2.10 -15.13
CA LEU A 130 33.10 -0.83 -14.61
C LEU A 130 33.96 -0.99 -13.35
N LEU A 131 33.80 -2.08 -12.59
CA LEU A 131 34.58 -2.36 -11.39
C LEU A 131 35.91 -3.08 -11.67
N LYS A 132 36.20 -3.47 -12.92
CA LYS A 132 37.45 -4.14 -13.27
C LYS A 132 38.68 -3.24 -13.02
N ASN A 133 39.69 -3.74 -12.30
CA ASN A 133 40.90 -2.97 -11.93
C ASN A 133 40.65 -1.78 -10.98
N ILE A 134 39.63 -1.87 -10.10
CA ILE A 134 39.41 -0.91 -9.02
C ILE A 134 40.00 -1.45 -7.71
N ASN A 135 41.02 -0.78 -7.18
CA ASN A 135 41.71 -1.21 -5.95
C ASN A 135 40.93 -0.85 -4.68
N PHE A 136 40.29 0.31 -4.67
CA PHE A 136 39.47 0.77 -3.56
C PHE A 136 38.16 1.32 -4.08
N ARG A 137 37.04 0.88 -3.50
CA ARG A 137 35.72 1.37 -3.83
C ARG A 137 35.27 2.41 -2.80
N PRO A 138 35.09 3.68 -3.20
CA PRO A 138 34.60 4.71 -2.29
C PRO A 138 33.20 4.42 -1.76
N PHE A 139 32.92 4.95 -0.58
CA PHE A 139 31.60 4.86 0.04
C PHE A 139 31.28 6.13 0.83
N CYS A 140 30.00 6.30 1.15
CA CYS A 140 29.53 7.43 1.94
C CYS A 140 29.11 6.99 3.35
N CYS A 141 29.42 7.81 4.34
CA CYS A 141 28.92 7.70 5.71
C CYS A 141 28.15 8.97 6.08
N PHE A 142 27.05 8.82 6.81
CA PHE A 142 26.23 9.96 7.24
C PHE A 142 26.66 10.41 8.65
N LEU A 143 27.09 11.67 8.78
CA LEU A 143 27.55 12.25 10.05
C LEU A 143 26.50 13.18 10.69
N GLY A 144 25.21 12.88 10.51
CA GLY A 144 24.10 13.62 11.13
C GLY A 144 23.69 14.91 10.41
N LYS A 145 24.65 15.68 9.85
CA LYS A 145 24.37 16.93 9.13
C LYS A 145 24.74 16.89 7.65
N PHE A 146 25.71 16.08 7.26
CA PHE A 146 26.19 15.95 5.89
C PHE A 146 26.71 14.55 5.61
N TRP A 147 26.89 14.25 4.33
CA TRP A 147 27.45 13.00 3.84
C TRP A 147 28.97 13.14 3.67
N LEU A 148 29.72 12.30 4.38
CA LEU A 148 31.15 12.15 4.23
C LEU A 148 31.43 11.14 3.12
N PHE A 149 32.19 11.54 2.11
CA PHE A 149 32.66 10.66 1.04
C PHE A 149 34.08 10.18 1.37
N VAL A 150 34.25 8.87 1.53
CA VAL A 150 35.53 8.24 1.89
C VAL A 150 36.06 7.52 0.65
N TYR A 151 37.22 7.95 0.17
CA TYR A 151 37.83 7.46 -1.07
C TYR A 151 39.27 6.96 -0.88
N GLY A 152 39.77 6.92 0.35
CA GLY A 152 41.00 6.24 0.72
C GLY A 152 41.01 5.86 2.20
N ILE A 153 41.54 4.68 2.52
CA ILE A 153 41.69 4.20 3.90
C ILE A 153 43.14 3.76 4.09
N GLY A 154 43.84 4.42 5.01
CA GLY A 154 45.12 4.00 5.53
C GLY A 154 44.92 3.39 6.93
N ILE A 155 45.76 2.44 7.31
CA ILE A 155 45.71 1.76 8.61
C ILE A 155 47.01 2.02 9.36
N SER A 156 46.91 2.19 10.68
CA SER A 156 48.04 2.33 11.58
C SER A 156 47.80 1.55 12.88
N SER A 157 48.85 1.41 13.68
CA SER A 157 48.75 0.89 15.05
C SER A 157 48.39 1.98 16.07
N ASP A 158 48.06 3.21 15.64
CA ASP A 158 47.78 4.33 16.53
C ASP A 158 46.31 4.32 16.98
N GLU A 159 46.08 3.98 18.26
CA GLU A 159 44.75 3.94 18.86
C GLU A 159 44.10 5.32 18.95
N GLN A 160 44.88 6.41 19.05
CA GLN A 160 44.34 7.76 19.13
C GLN A 160 43.70 8.20 17.82
N LEU A 161 44.14 7.61 16.71
CA LEU A 161 43.55 7.77 15.38
C LEU A 161 42.54 6.66 15.05
N TYR A 162 42.07 5.91 16.06
CA TYR A 162 41.18 4.77 15.85
C TYR A 162 41.72 3.79 14.79
N TYR A 163 43.04 3.54 14.82
CA TYR A 163 43.77 2.71 13.87
C TYR A 163 43.75 3.19 12.42
N ALA A 164 43.28 4.42 12.15
CA ALA A 164 43.44 5.06 10.86
C ALA A 164 44.88 5.54 10.68
N GLY A 165 45.39 5.46 9.46
CA GLY A 165 46.78 5.71 9.15
C GLY A 165 47.02 6.46 7.85
N PRO A 166 48.29 6.58 7.44
CA PRO A 166 48.70 7.27 6.23
C PRO A 166 47.96 6.73 5.00
N GLY A 167 47.35 7.62 4.23
CA GLY A 167 46.53 7.25 3.06
C GLY A 167 45.01 7.28 3.32
N PHE A 168 44.57 7.60 4.54
CA PHE A 168 43.17 7.93 4.79
C PHE A 168 42.81 9.25 4.09
N LYS A 169 41.74 9.23 3.28
CA LYS A 169 41.25 10.38 2.53
C LYS A 169 39.72 10.44 2.55
N SER A 170 39.18 11.59 2.93
CA SER A 170 37.73 11.84 2.92
C SER A 170 37.39 13.27 2.52
N SER A 171 36.18 13.50 2.02
CA SER A 171 35.72 14.83 1.66
C SER A 171 34.22 15.04 1.88
N PHE A 172 33.82 16.29 2.08
CA PHE A 172 32.42 16.68 2.18
C PHE A 172 32.21 18.16 1.84
N TYR A 173 31.01 18.51 1.40
CA TYR A 173 30.61 19.89 1.16
C TYR A 173 29.95 20.49 2.40
N TYR A 174 30.32 21.71 2.75
CA TYR A 174 29.67 22.50 3.79
C TYR A 174 29.67 23.99 3.42
N SER A 175 28.61 24.70 3.78
CA SER A 175 28.44 26.13 3.45
C SER A 175 28.94 26.99 4.61
N ILE A 176 29.80 27.96 4.34
CA ILE A 176 30.46 28.79 5.36
C ILE A 176 29.98 30.25 5.21
N GLY A 177 29.78 30.93 6.35
CA GLY A 177 29.48 32.36 6.38
C GLY A 177 28.03 32.74 6.04
N ALA A 178 27.70 34.02 6.16
CA ALA A 178 26.35 34.56 5.91
C ALA A 178 25.92 34.43 4.43
N ASN A 179 26.88 34.46 3.50
CA ASN A 179 26.65 34.31 2.06
C ASN A 179 26.44 32.85 1.62
N LYS A 180 26.53 31.87 2.55
CA LYS A 180 26.43 30.42 2.30
C LYS A 180 27.37 29.94 1.19
N ASP A 181 28.63 30.36 1.23
CA ASP A 181 29.63 29.97 0.24
C ASP A 181 29.90 28.46 0.34
N ARG A 182 29.52 27.72 -0.70
CA ARG A 182 29.66 26.27 -0.76
C ARG A 182 31.13 25.90 -0.86
N THR A 183 31.66 25.32 0.21
CA THR A 183 33.07 24.95 0.33
C THR A 183 33.21 23.43 0.41
N LEU A 184 34.18 22.88 -0.33
CA LEU A 184 34.57 21.48 -0.25
C LEU A 184 35.73 21.34 0.73
N PHE A 185 35.53 20.54 1.77
CA PHE A 185 36.57 20.15 2.72
C PHE A 185 37.14 18.81 2.28
N VAL A 186 38.46 18.76 2.10
CA VAL A 186 39.21 17.54 1.79
C VAL A 186 40.16 17.26 2.94
N GLN A 187 40.07 16.06 3.50
CA GLN A 187 40.73 15.63 4.72
C GLN A 187 41.68 14.48 4.40
N GLU A 188 42.92 14.59 4.84
CA GLU A 188 43.96 13.58 4.59
C GLU A 188 44.75 13.30 5.88
N ILE A 189 45.04 12.02 6.16
CA ILE A 189 45.96 11.61 7.23
C ILE A 189 47.27 11.16 6.59
N ASN A 190 48.36 11.80 7.00
CA ASN A 190 49.73 11.46 6.62
C ASN A 190 50.50 10.89 7.82
N LYS A 191 51.75 10.44 7.60
CA LYS A 191 52.60 9.78 8.62
C LYS A 191 52.76 10.55 9.94
N LYS A 192 52.70 11.88 9.92
CA LYS A 192 52.93 12.71 11.10
C LYS A 192 51.82 13.73 11.39
N ASN A 193 51.02 14.09 10.37
CA ASN A 193 50.12 15.23 10.42
C ASN A 193 48.76 14.88 9.78
N SER A 194 47.70 15.54 10.24
CA SER A 194 46.39 15.61 9.58
C SER A 194 46.27 16.92 8.79
N ILE A 195 45.73 16.84 7.58
CA ILE A 195 45.64 17.97 6.64
C ILE A 195 44.18 18.20 6.26
N ILE A 196 43.76 19.46 6.23
CA ILE A 196 42.47 19.88 5.67
C ILE A 196 42.72 20.90 4.56
N LYS A 197 42.22 20.63 3.36
CA LYS A 197 42.23 21.52 2.21
C LYS A 197 40.81 22.00 1.92
N MET A 198 40.63 23.31 1.72
CA MET A 198 39.33 23.92 1.45
C MET A 198 39.28 24.45 0.02
N TYR A 199 38.34 23.95 -0.77
CA TYR A 199 38.12 24.38 -2.15
C TYR A 199 36.82 25.16 -2.30
N GLN A 200 36.86 26.28 -3.01
CA GLN A 200 35.70 27.08 -3.39
C GLN A 200 35.79 27.38 -4.89
N ASN A 201 34.68 27.21 -5.61
CA ASN A 201 34.63 27.33 -7.07
C ASN A 201 35.70 26.47 -7.78
N PHE A 202 35.92 25.25 -7.29
CA PHE A 202 36.94 24.31 -7.77
C PHE A 202 38.41 24.74 -7.60
N GLU A 203 38.68 25.85 -6.91
CA GLU A 203 40.03 26.34 -6.61
C GLU A 203 40.37 26.14 -5.13
N LEU A 204 41.62 25.76 -4.84
CA LEU A 204 42.13 25.63 -3.48
C LEU A 204 42.28 27.02 -2.85
N ARG A 205 41.59 27.28 -1.74
CA ARG A 205 41.65 28.56 -1.02
C ARG A 205 42.54 28.50 0.21
N TYR A 206 42.41 27.45 1.01
CA TYR A 206 43.11 27.32 2.28
C TYR A 206 43.61 25.89 2.50
N THR A 207 44.75 25.76 3.17
CA THR A 207 45.29 24.48 3.65
C THR A 207 45.68 24.63 5.11
N TYR A 208 45.14 23.75 5.96
CA TYR A 208 45.43 23.68 7.38
C TYR A 208 46.15 22.37 7.68
N ILE A 209 47.17 22.44 8.53
CA ILE A 209 47.97 21.29 8.94
C ILE A 209 47.99 21.24 10.47
N GLY A 210 47.68 20.07 11.01
CA GLY A 210 47.73 19.82 12.45
C GLY A 210 48.34 18.47 12.79
N ASN A 211 48.70 18.29 14.04
CA ASN A 211 49.33 17.06 14.53
C ASN A 211 48.32 15.92 14.70
N SER A 212 47.02 16.24 14.80
CA SER A 212 45.92 15.27 14.89
C SER A 212 44.66 15.81 14.18
N PRO A 213 43.66 14.96 13.91
CA PRO A 213 42.37 15.38 13.36
C PRO A 213 41.68 16.47 14.20
N ASN A 214 41.80 16.38 15.53
CA ASN A 214 41.23 17.37 16.45
C ASN A 214 41.99 18.71 16.38
N ASP A 215 43.33 18.68 16.36
CA ASP A 215 44.17 19.88 16.27
C ASP A 215 43.93 20.64 14.95
N VAL A 216 43.89 19.93 13.82
CA VAL A 216 43.69 20.57 12.52
C VAL A 216 42.29 21.21 12.41
N TRP A 217 41.24 20.57 12.95
CA TRP A 217 39.90 21.15 12.96
C TRP A 217 39.75 22.32 13.93
N GLN A 218 40.48 22.34 15.05
CA GLN A 218 40.57 23.53 15.90
C GLN A 218 41.16 24.74 15.15
N LYS A 219 42.20 24.52 14.32
CA LYS A 219 42.82 25.58 13.50
C LYS A 219 41.91 26.11 12.39
N VAL A 220 41.08 25.26 11.79
CA VAL A 220 40.08 25.67 10.79
C VAL A 220 39.04 26.62 11.41
N GLY A 221 38.67 26.39 12.67
CA GLY A 221 37.83 27.31 13.44
C GLY A 221 36.33 27.31 13.07
N VAL A 222 35.90 26.42 12.17
CA VAL A 222 34.50 26.18 11.75
C VAL A 222 34.08 24.77 12.21
N LEU A 223 32.78 24.53 12.45
CA LEU A 223 32.25 23.25 12.98
C LEU A 223 32.82 22.87 14.37
N ARG A 224 33.06 23.88 15.24
CA ARG A 224 33.67 23.70 16.57
C ARG A 224 32.88 22.79 17.52
N GLU A 225 31.58 22.60 17.27
CA GLU A 225 30.74 21.68 18.04
C GLU A 225 31.06 20.19 17.84
N HIS A 226 31.88 19.84 16.83
CA HIS A 226 32.21 18.46 16.49
C HIS A 226 33.68 18.15 16.80
N ARG A 227 33.97 16.92 17.22
CA ARG A 227 35.36 16.45 17.35
C ARG A 227 35.95 16.24 15.96
N GLY A 228 37.20 16.64 15.76
CA GLY A 228 37.88 16.48 14.47
C GLY A 228 37.97 15.02 14.03
N VAL A 229 38.12 14.07 14.95
CA VAL A 229 38.05 12.62 14.64
C VAL A 229 36.70 12.17 14.07
N ASP A 230 35.60 12.81 14.49
CA ASP A 230 34.26 12.54 13.97
C ASP A 230 34.07 13.18 12.59
N LEU A 231 34.60 14.39 12.38
CA LEU A 231 34.56 15.10 11.09
C LEU A 231 35.40 14.41 10.02
N PHE A 232 36.55 13.83 10.39
CA PHE A 232 37.34 12.95 9.52
C PHE A 232 36.58 11.66 9.18
N GLY A 233 35.67 11.23 10.05
CA GLY A 233 34.87 10.01 9.94
C GLY A 233 35.52 8.77 10.52
N ILE A 234 36.77 8.86 11.00
CA ILE A 234 37.54 7.69 11.46
C ILE A 234 36.90 6.97 12.65
N SER A 235 36.14 7.67 13.50
CA SER A 235 35.37 7.07 14.60
C SER A 235 34.08 6.37 14.17
N HIS A 236 33.66 6.50 12.91
CA HIS A 236 32.37 6.01 12.43
C HIS A 236 32.33 4.47 12.40
N PRO A 237 31.26 3.80 12.90
CA PRO A 237 31.20 2.35 13.01
C PRO A 237 31.46 1.60 11.71
N GLN A 238 30.99 2.13 10.57
CA GLN A 238 31.23 1.52 9.25
C GLN A 238 32.71 1.56 8.84
N ILE A 239 33.41 2.67 9.13
CA ILE A 239 34.84 2.81 8.84
C ILE A 239 35.63 1.93 9.81
N GLN A 240 35.25 1.91 11.09
CA GLN A 240 35.88 1.05 12.09
C GLN A 240 35.71 -0.43 11.78
N THR A 241 34.53 -0.86 11.32
CA THR A 241 34.33 -2.25 10.85
C THR A 241 35.28 -2.58 9.69
N PHE A 242 35.46 -1.64 8.75
CA PHE A 242 36.36 -1.81 7.62
C PHE A 242 37.83 -1.91 8.05
N ILE A 243 38.27 -1.02 8.94
CA ILE A 243 39.64 -1.01 9.50
C ILE A 243 39.90 -2.29 10.30
N GLN A 244 38.97 -2.69 11.18
CA GLN A 244 39.08 -3.92 11.97
C GLN A 244 39.17 -5.18 11.10
N THR A 245 38.47 -5.23 9.97
CA THR A 245 38.55 -6.35 9.02
C THR A 245 39.94 -6.45 8.37
N GLN A 246 40.61 -5.31 8.16
CA GLN A 246 41.95 -5.27 7.57
C GLN A 246 43.08 -5.43 8.60
N LEU A 247 42.80 -5.27 9.90
CA LEU A 247 43.74 -5.57 10.99
C LEU A 247 43.86 -7.08 11.29
N ILE A 248 43.01 -7.93 10.70
CA ILE A 248 43.07 -9.39 10.91
C ILE A 248 44.36 -9.94 10.26
N PRO A 249 45.21 -10.68 11.00
CA PRO A 249 46.40 -11.31 10.43
C PRO A 249 46.04 -12.21 9.25
N ARG A 250 46.79 -12.11 8.14
CA ARG A 250 46.66 -12.98 6.96
C ARG A 250 48.00 -13.63 6.67
N CYS A 251 47.96 -14.88 6.22
CA CYS A 251 49.15 -15.65 5.86
C CYS A 251 48.77 -16.50 4.64
N PRO A 252 49.07 -16.05 3.41
CA PRO A 252 48.75 -16.83 2.23
C PRO A 252 49.58 -18.13 2.18
N PRO A 253 49.18 -19.13 1.38
CA PRO A 253 49.81 -20.46 1.36
C PRO A 253 51.33 -20.45 1.21
N GLU A 254 51.88 -19.51 0.47
CA GLU A 254 53.33 -19.36 0.23
C GLU A 254 54.09 -19.00 1.53
N GLU A 255 53.41 -18.40 2.49
CA GLU A 255 54.00 -17.94 3.76
C GLU A 255 53.70 -18.88 4.93
N TRP A 256 53.02 -20.01 4.72
CA TRP A 256 52.67 -20.95 5.80
C TRP A 256 53.88 -21.53 6.54
N HIS A 257 55.05 -21.57 5.90
CA HIS A 257 56.31 -21.97 6.52
C HIS A 257 56.84 -20.95 7.56
N ILE A 258 56.31 -19.72 7.58
CA ILE A 258 56.66 -18.68 8.55
C ILE A 258 55.79 -18.89 9.80
N ILE A 259 56.34 -19.63 10.76
CA ILE A 259 55.62 -20.07 11.98
C ILE A 259 55.01 -18.88 12.73
N ASP A 260 55.70 -17.74 12.87
CA ASP A 260 55.19 -16.60 13.63
C ASP A 260 53.90 -16.00 13.03
N LYS A 261 53.78 -15.97 11.69
CA LYS A 261 52.57 -15.48 11.00
C LYS A 261 51.40 -16.44 11.18
N MET A 262 51.66 -17.74 11.08
CA MET A 262 50.67 -18.79 11.33
C MET A 262 50.24 -18.84 12.80
N GLN A 263 51.17 -18.61 13.74
CA GLN A 263 50.92 -18.52 15.17
C GLN A 263 50.05 -17.30 15.51
N ALA A 264 50.25 -16.16 14.85
CA ALA A 264 49.41 -14.98 14.98
C ALA A 264 47.96 -15.25 14.52
N LEU A 265 47.80 -15.93 13.38
CA LEU A 265 46.50 -16.41 12.89
C LEU A 265 45.82 -17.38 13.86
N TRP A 266 46.57 -18.35 14.40
CA TRP A 266 46.05 -19.31 15.36
C TRP A 266 45.61 -18.64 16.66
N ASN A 267 46.43 -17.73 17.21
CA ASN A 267 46.11 -16.96 18.41
C ASN A 267 44.81 -16.17 18.26
N TYR A 268 44.56 -15.64 17.05
CA TYR A 268 43.35 -14.86 16.74
C TYR A 268 42.12 -15.75 16.50
N HIS A 269 42.24 -16.82 15.71
CA HIS A 269 41.09 -17.60 15.24
C HIS A 269 40.81 -18.89 16.02
N LEU A 270 41.82 -19.66 16.45
CA LEU A 270 41.62 -21.02 16.99
C LEU A 270 41.88 -21.15 18.49
N ARG A 271 42.82 -20.39 19.07
CA ARG A 271 43.28 -20.55 20.46
C ARG A 271 42.18 -20.65 21.52
N ARG A 272 41.10 -19.89 21.36
CA ARG A 272 39.98 -19.84 22.32
C ARG A 272 38.90 -20.90 22.07
N PHE A 273 38.99 -21.63 20.97
CA PHE A 273 37.91 -22.49 20.49
C PHE A 273 38.31 -23.95 20.37
N THR A 274 39.59 -24.27 20.16
CA THR A 274 40.10 -25.64 20.06
C THR A 274 40.75 -26.11 21.37
N LEU A 275 40.96 -27.43 21.52
CA LEU A 275 41.79 -27.97 22.62
C LEU A 275 43.22 -27.41 22.54
N SER A 276 43.84 -27.16 23.70
CA SER A 276 45.22 -26.67 23.80
C SER A 276 46.26 -27.66 23.29
N SER A 277 45.91 -28.95 23.20
CA SER A 277 46.80 -30.05 22.80
C SER A 277 46.76 -30.42 21.31
N ILE A 278 46.03 -29.68 20.47
CA ILE A 278 45.90 -29.99 19.04
C ILE A 278 47.13 -29.51 18.27
N ASN A 279 47.73 -30.41 17.48
CA ASN A 279 48.85 -30.08 16.60
C ASN A 279 48.37 -29.40 15.30
N TRP A 280 47.83 -28.19 15.43
CA TRP A 280 47.19 -27.46 14.32
C TRP A 280 48.18 -27.06 13.21
N ASN A 281 49.45 -26.85 13.55
CA ASN A 281 50.46 -26.39 12.60
C ASN A 281 50.90 -27.51 11.66
N GLU A 282 50.93 -28.75 12.15
CA GLU A 282 51.25 -29.95 11.37
C GLU A 282 50.30 -30.12 10.17
N PHE A 283 49.00 -29.83 10.33
CA PHE A 283 48.04 -29.84 9.23
C PHE A 283 48.41 -28.92 8.06
N PHE A 284 48.80 -27.66 8.36
CA PHE A 284 49.17 -26.71 7.32
C PHE A 284 50.52 -27.07 6.68
N ILE A 285 51.47 -27.60 7.45
CA ILE A 285 52.77 -28.05 6.96
C ILE A 285 52.62 -29.28 6.06
N GLU A 286 51.85 -30.28 6.47
CA GLU A 286 51.55 -31.47 5.67
C GLU A 286 50.88 -31.06 4.35
N TRP A 287 49.86 -30.22 4.41
CA TRP A 287 49.13 -29.79 3.22
C TRP A 287 49.97 -28.89 2.30
N TYR A 288 50.88 -28.08 2.85
CA TYR A 288 51.84 -27.30 2.08
C TYR A 288 52.81 -28.20 1.30
N ASN A 289 53.28 -29.28 1.92
CA ASN A 289 54.23 -30.23 1.34
C ASN A 289 53.59 -31.25 0.39
N GLU A 290 52.26 -31.41 0.41
CA GLU A 290 51.53 -32.26 -0.52
C GLU A 290 51.41 -31.62 -1.93
N THR A 291 51.44 -32.45 -2.97
CA THR A 291 51.18 -32.00 -4.36
C THR A 291 49.72 -31.64 -4.63
N LYS A 292 48.80 -32.07 -3.75
CA LYS A 292 47.36 -31.84 -3.89
C LYS A 292 46.99 -30.43 -3.40
N THR A 293 46.34 -29.66 -4.26
CA THR A 293 45.82 -28.33 -3.90
C THR A 293 44.52 -28.40 -3.11
N VAL A 294 43.72 -29.46 -3.31
CA VAL A 294 42.39 -29.65 -2.72
C VAL A 294 42.43 -30.68 -1.58
N VAL A 295 41.75 -30.38 -0.47
CA VAL A 295 41.56 -31.30 0.66
C VAL A 295 40.10 -31.39 1.07
N GLU A 296 39.66 -32.57 1.52
CA GLU A 296 38.41 -32.72 2.26
C GLU A 296 38.67 -32.46 3.74
N ILE A 297 38.04 -31.41 4.28
CA ILE A 297 38.45 -30.85 5.57
C ILE A 297 37.97 -31.66 6.76
N THR A 298 36.84 -32.37 6.66
CA THR A 298 36.18 -33.02 7.80
C THR A 298 36.93 -34.26 8.24
N THR A 299 37.35 -35.11 7.30
CA THR A 299 38.14 -36.31 7.55
C THR A 299 39.57 -35.95 7.92
N THR A 300 40.14 -34.92 7.30
CA THR A 300 41.51 -34.49 7.58
C THR A 300 41.62 -33.87 8.98
N LEU A 301 40.70 -32.98 9.36
CA LEU A 301 40.69 -32.44 10.72
C LEU A 301 40.44 -33.53 11.77
N LYS A 302 39.59 -34.54 11.51
CA LYS A 302 39.37 -35.66 12.45
C LYS A 302 40.66 -36.40 12.84
N LYS A 303 41.69 -36.42 11.98
CA LYS A 303 42.98 -37.04 12.30
C LYS A 303 43.76 -36.29 13.38
N LEU A 304 43.53 -34.97 13.52
CA LEU A 304 44.22 -34.11 14.49
C LEU A 304 43.61 -34.20 15.90
N TYR A 305 42.46 -34.83 16.04
CA TYR A 305 41.73 -34.96 17.30
C TYR A 305 41.77 -36.42 17.78
N PRO A 306 41.60 -36.68 19.09
CA PRO A 306 41.57 -38.04 19.62
C PRO A 306 40.50 -38.93 18.95
N LEU A 307 40.78 -40.23 18.87
CA LEU A 307 39.83 -41.24 18.39
C LEU A 307 38.46 -41.08 19.11
N ASN A 308 37.39 -40.96 18.32
CA ASN A 308 36.00 -40.71 18.74
C ASN A 308 35.66 -39.27 19.20
N TYR A 309 36.56 -38.29 19.04
CA TYR A 309 36.23 -36.89 19.31
C TYR A 309 35.24 -36.33 18.28
N ILE A 310 34.19 -35.65 18.76
CA ILE A 310 33.19 -34.99 17.93
C ILE A 310 33.50 -33.48 17.89
N ILE A 311 33.99 -33.00 16.76
CA ILE A 311 34.27 -31.57 16.53
C ILE A 311 32.94 -30.80 16.53
N LYS A 312 32.81 -29.81 17.41
CA LYS A 312 31.59 -29.00 17.52
C LYS A 312 31.51 -27.99 16.39
N GLU A 313 30.29 -27.56 16.03
CA GLU A 313 30.09 -26.58 14.95
C GLU A 313 30.79 -25.23 15.23
N ARG A 314 30.94 -24.83 16.49
CA ARG A 314 31.69 -23.62 16.88
C ARG A 314 33.18 -23.73 16.53
N GLU A 315 33.76 -24.92 16.68
CA GLU A 315 35.16 -25.21 16.33
C GLU A 315 35.33 -25.28 14.82
N MET A 316 34.41 -25.92 14.11
CA MET A 316 34.40 -25.92 12.64
C MET A 316 34.30 -24.51 12.06
N ARG A 317 33.51 -23.61 12.67
CA ARG A 317 33.47 -22.20 12.25
C ARG A 317 34.81 -21.49 12.45
N ALA A 318 35.49 -21.76 13.56
CA ALA A 318 36.81 -21.20 13.84
C ALA A 318 37.85 -21.69 12.81
N TRP A 319 37.83 -22.98 12.46
CA TRP A 319 38.66 -23.56 11.41
C TRP A 319 38.39 -22.95 10.03
N ARG A 320 37.12 -22.80 9.63
CA ARG A 320 36.76 -22.14 8.36
C ARG A 320 37.26 -20.68 8.31
N ALA A 321 37.17 -19.96 9.44
CA ALA A 321 37.67 -18.59 9.53
C ALA A 321 39.19 -18.52 9.39
N MET A 322 39.92 -19.43 10.05
CA MET A 322 41.38 -19.53 9.91
C MET A 322 41.78 -19.89 8.49
N LEU A 323 41.16 -20.91 7.88
CA LEU A 323 41.44 -21.32 6.49
C LEU A 323 41.25 -20.17 5.50
N SER A 324 40.18 -19.38 5.65
CA SER A 324 39.93 -18.22 4.80
C SER A 324 41.01 -17.14 4.93
N HIS A 325 41.51 -16.87 6.14
CA HIS A 325 42.58 -15.89 6.37
C HIS A 325 43.98 -16.45 6.10
N ALA A 326 44.10 -17.78 6.04
CA ALA A 326 45.27 -18.51 5.54
C ALA A 326 45.33 -18.57 4.00
N GLY A 327 44.37 -17.94 3.31
CA GLY A 327 44.32 -17.88 1.83
C GLY A 327 43.67 -19.08 1.16
N CYS A 328 43.00 -19.97 1.90
CA CYS A 328 42.24 -21.07 1.32
C CYS A 328 40.83 -20.64 0.90
N THR A 329 40.29 -21.32 -0.11
CA THR A 329 38.93 -21.08 -0.61
C THR A 329 38.08 -22.34 -0.55
N ASN A 330 36.83 -22.24 -0.09
CA ASN A 330 35.86 -23.33 -0.16
C ASN A 330 35.37 -23.51 -1.60
N ILE A 331 35.44 -24.74 -2.10
CA ILE A 331 35.06 -25.12 -3.47
C ILE A 331 34.07 -26.29 -3.50
N THR A 332 33.37 -26.52 -2.39
CA THR A 332 32.38 -27.60 -2.27
C THR A 332 31.24 -27.38 -3.29
N PRO A 333 30.93 -28.38 -4.15
CA PRO A 333 29.95 -28.21 -5.24
C PRO A 333 28.49 -28.35 -4.79
N TYR A 334 28.24 -28.68 -3.52
CA TYR A 334 26.91 -28.93 -2.96
C TYR A 334 26.72 -28.21 -1.62
N THR A 335 25.47 -28.05 -1.19
CA THR A 335 25.13 -27.42 0.09
C THR A 335 25.31 -28.39 1.27
N LYS A 336 25.47 -27.85 2.48
CA LYS A 336 25.62 -28.65 3.72
C LYS A 336 24.44 -29.56 4.03
N ASP A 337 23.27 -29.29 3.46
CA ASP A 337 22.09 -30.14 3.60
C ASP A 337 22.23 -31.48 2.86
N ILE A 338 23.13 -31.54 1.86
CA ILE A 338 23.37 -32.71 1.02
C ILE A 338 24.43 -33.62 1.67
N SER A 339 25.53 -33.05 2.16
CA SER A 339 26.59 -33.79 2.82
C SER A 339 27.40 -32.90 3.77
N PRO A 340 27.88 -33.46 4.90
CA PRO A 340 28.71 -32.73 5.85
C PRO A 340 30.16 -32.55 5.38
N TYR A 341 30.59 -33.22 4.31
CA TYR A 341 31.96 -33.14 3.80
C TYR A 341 32.18 -31.84 3.00
N GLU A 342 33.24 -31.11 3.32
CA GLU A 342 33.59 -29.82 2.70
C GLU A 342 34.96 -29.91 2.02
N PHE A 343 35.05 -29.40 0.79
CA PHE A 343 36.28 -29.34 0.02
C PHE A 343 36.84 -27.92 -0.02
N TRP A 344 38.13 -27.79 0.30
CA TRP A 344 38.87 -26.53 0.33
C TRP A 344 40.12 -26.62 -0.53
N THR A 345 40.49 -25.54 -1.21
CA THR A 345 41.73 -25.45 -1.99
C THR A 345 42.67 -24.38 -1.46
N ARG A 346 43.98 -24.65 -1.58
CA ARG A 346 45.07 -23.68 -1.36
C ARG A 346 45.63 -23.09 -2.67
N SER A 347 45.01 -23.36 -3.81
CA SER A 347 45.43 -22.81 -5.11
C SER A 347 45.26 -21.28 -5.16
N GLY A 348 46.23 -20.58 -5.74
CA GLY A 348 46.14 -19.14 -6.03
C GLY A 348 45.06 -18.80 -7.07
N ASP A 349 44.64 -19.77 -7.90
CA ASP A 349 43.43 -19.69 -8.73
C ASP A 349 42.45 -20.83 -8.37
N PRO A 350 41.48 -20.57 -7.48
CA PRO A 350 40.48 -21.56 -7.07
C PRO A 350 39.44 -21.90 -8.16
N SER A 351 39.39 -21.16 -9.26
CA SER A 351 38.33 -21.28 -10.28
C SER A 351 38.41 -22.62 -11.00
N CYS A 352 39.62 -23.02 -11.38
CA CYS A 352 39.89 -24.30 -12.05
C CYS A 352 39.48 -25.49 -11.17
N ASP A 353 39.95 -25.52 -9.91
CA ASP A 353 39.61 -26.60 -8.96
C ASP A 353 38.09 -26.69 -8.73
N ARG A 354 37.41 -25.54 -8.64
CA ARG A 354 35.96 -25.46 -8.44
C ARG A 354 35.19 -25.98 -9.64
N GLU A 355 35.58 -25.60 -10.86
CA GLU A 355 34.94 -26.08 -12.09
C GLU A 355 35.13 -27.58 -12.27
N ILE A 356 36.32 -28.11 -11.99
CA ILE A 356 36.62 -29.54 -12.03
C ILE A 356 35.75 -30.31 -11.02
N LEU A 357 35.70 -29.86 -9.76
CA LEU A 357 34.88 -30.51 -8.71
C LEU A 357 33.38 -30.45 -9.03
N HIS A 358 32.91 -29.31 -9.53
CA HIS A 358 31.52 -29.15 -9.94
C HIS A 358 31.20 -30.07 -11.13
N PHE A 359 32.07 -30.14 -12.13
CA PHE A 359 31.92 -31.05 -13.27
C PHE A 359 31.86 -32.51 -12.84
N LEU A 360 32.76 -32.97 -11.97
CA LEU A 360 32.77 -34.35 -11.46
C LEU A 360 31.51 -34.67 -10.66
N TYR A 361 30.98 -33.70 -9.91
CA TYR A 361 29.71 -33.83 -9.18
C TYR A 361 28.51 -33.89 -10.12
N THR A 362 28.36 -32.94 -11.06
CA THR A 362 27.24 -32.93 -12.01
C THR A 362 27.26 -34.11 -12.96
N SER A 363 28.44 -34.64 -13.27
CA SER A 363 28.62 -35.83 -14.10
C SER A 363 28.44 -37.15 -13.34
N GLY A 364 28.17 -37.09 -12.03
CA GLY A 364 27.89 -38.26 -11.19
C GLY A 364 29.11 -39.08 -10.76
N PHE A 365 30.33 -38.62 -11.05
CA PHE A 365 31.58 -39.28 -10.63
C PHE A 365 31.93 -39.01 -9.17
N LEU A 366 31.47 -37.89 -8.61
CA LEU A 366 31.73 -37.52 -7.22
C LEU A 366 30.46 -37.68 -6.39
N HIS A 367 30.42 -38.74 -5.57
CA HIS A 367 29.29 -39.01 -4.69
C HIS A 367 29.48 -38.32 -3.33
N PRO A 368 28.45 -37.68 -2.75
CA PRO A 368 28.56 -36.98 -1.46
C PRO A 368 28.86 -37.89 -0.26
N PHE A 369 28.83 -39.21 -0.45
CA PHE A 369 29.11 -40.23 0.55
C PHE A 369 30.03 -41.32 -0.04
N PRO A 370 31.32 -41.37 0.33
CA PRO A 370 32.23 -42.41 -0.15
C PRO A 370 31.94 -43.77 0.54
N GLY A 371 31.73 -44.84 -0.23
CA GLY A 371 31.74 -46.24 0.26
C GLY A 371 30.48 -47.11 0.08
N GLN A 372 29.41 -46.66 -0.58
CA GLN A 372 28.16 -47.43 -0.74
C GLN A 372 27.95 -48.08 -2.14
N TYR A 373 28.95 -48.79 -2.67
CA TYR A 373 28.75 -49.66 -3.84
C TYR A 373 29.16 -51.10 -3.51
N ARG A 374 28.25 -51.87 -2.88
CA ARG A 374 28.15 -53.32 -3.10
C ARG A 374 27.03 -53.56 -4.11
N ASN A 375 27.17 -54.62 -4.91
CA ASN A 375 26.30 -54.98 -6.03
C ASN A 375 24.91 -55.52 -5.57
N ASP A 376 24.31 -54.89 -4.58
CA ASP A 376 23.07 -55.30 -3.93
C ASP A 376 21.83 -54.94 -4.77
N GLY A 377 21.99 -54.01 -5.71
CA GLY A 377 20.90 -53.51 -6.57
C GLY A 377 20.31 -54.58 -7.48
N ASP A 378 21.14 -55.36 -8.18
CA ASP A 378 20.64 -56.39 -9.11
C ASP A 378 20.03 -57.58 -8.39
N ILE A 379 20.57 -57.97 -7.23
CA ILE A 379 19.99 -58.99 -6.36
C ILE A 379 18.63 -58.51 -5.84
N PHE A 380 18.54 -57.25 -5.40
CA PHE A 380 17.29 -56.63 -4.96
C PHE A 380 16.21 -56.65 -6.05
N TRP A 381 16.53 -56.22 -7.28
CA TRP A 381 15.57 -56.21 -8.38
C TRP A 381 15.09 -57.62 -8.75
N LYS A 382 15.99 -58.61 -8.75
CA LYS A 382 15.65 -60.01 -9.04
C LYS A 382 14.71 -60.60 -7.99
N CYS A 383 15.00 -60.41 -6.71
CA CYS A 383 14.13 -60.86 -5.62
C CYS A 383 12.75 -60.18 -5.67
N PHE A 384 12.71 -58.89 -6.01
CA PHE A 384 11.46 -58.14 -6.09
C PHE A 384 10.58 -58.58 -7.26
N SER A 385 11.19 -58.86 -8.42
CA SER A 385 10.47 -59.41 -9.59
C SER A 385 9.86 -60.78 -9.29
N GLN A 386 10.62 -61.67 -8.64
CA GLN A 386 10.12 -62.99 -8.23
C GLN A 386 8.96 -62.89 -7.24
N ALA A 387 9.01 -61.95 -6.28
CA ALA A 387 7.92 -61.72 -5.34
C ALA A 387 6.65 -61.19 -6.02
N LEU A 388 6.79 -60.38 -7.06
CA LEU A 388 5.69 -59.87 -7.88
C LEU A 388 5.04 -60.97 -8.74
N GLU A 389 5.84 -61.85 -9.35
CA GLU A 389 5.33 -62.93 -10.19
C GLU A 389 4.65 -64.03 -9.37
N SER A 390 5.23 -64.41 -8.23
CA SER A 390 4.78 -65.53 -7.39
C SER A 390 3.53 -65.23 -6.55
N ASN A 391 3.08 -63.97 -6.48
CA ASN A 391 1.98 -63.58 -5.60
C ASN A 391 0.60 -64.02 -6.14
N LYS A 392 -0.05 -64.95 -5.41
CA LYS A 392 -1.35 -65.55 -5.76
C LYS A 392 -2.58 -64.65 -5.49
N LYS A 393 -2.43 -63.48 -4.84
CA LYS A 393 -3.55 -62.57 -4.48
C LYS A 393 -3.99 -61.60 -5.60
N GLY A 394 -3.74 -61.92 -6.86
CA GLY A 394 -4.16 -61.11 -8.02
C GLY A 394 -3.56 -59.71 -8.09
N TYR A 395 -4.18 -58.81 -8.88
CA TYR A 395 -3.69 -57.45 -9.13
C TYR A 395 -3.49 -56.62 -7.85
N ASP A 396 -4.30 -56.84 -6.82
CA ASP A 396 -4.18 -56.11 -5.54
C ASP A 396 -2.96 -56.53 -4.72
N GLY A 397 -2.63 -57.82 -4.72
CA GLY A 397 -1.39 -58.31 -4.13
C GLY A 397 -0.15 -57.75 -4.82
N LYS A 398 -0.16 -57.73 -6.17
CA LYS A 398 0.94 -57.16 -6.97
C LYS A 398 1.05 -55.65 -6.78
N ARG A 399 -0.08 -54.92 -6.78
CA ARG A 399 -0.15 -53.48 -6.51
C ARG A 399 0.43 -53.16 -5.14
N ARG A 400 0.11 -53.95 -4.12
CA ARG A 400 0.63 -53.77 -2.75
C ARG A 400 2.14 -54.05 -2.65
N ILE A 401 2.65 -55.12 -3.25
CA ILE A 401 4.10 -55.38 -3.26
C ILE A 401 4.84 -54.27 -4.02
N LEU A 402 4.38 -53.94 -5.23
CA LEU A 402 4.99 -52.88 -6.04
C LEU A 402 4.97 -51.53 -5.31
N SER A 403 3.91 -51.24 -4.53
CA SER A 403 3.77 -50.00 -3.77
C SER A 403 4.92 -49.74 -2.78
N ILE A 404 5.62 -50.78 -2.30
CA ILE A 404 6.76 -50.65 -1.37
C ILE A 404 7.85 -49.76 -1.97
N ILE A 405 8.13 -49.94 -3.26
CA ILE A 405 9.25 -49.30 -3.95
C ILE A 405 8.78 -48.29 -4.99
N ALA A 406 7.50 -48.31 -5.37
CA ALA A 406 6.98 -47.55 -6.50
C ALA A 406 7.27 -46.05 -6.37
N GLU A 407 7.09 -45.43 -5.19
CA GLU A 407 7.37 -43.99 -4.98
C GLU A 407 8.85 -43.62 -5.07
N LYS A 408 9.75 -44.57 -4.79
CA LYS A 408 11.19 -44.31 -4.67
C LYS A 408 11.92 -44.35 -6.01
N PHE A 409 11.30 -44.94 -7.04
CA PHE A 409 11.90 -45.08 -8.36
C PHE A 409 11.02 -44.43 -9.46
N SER A 410 11.66 -43.99 -10.55
CA SER A 410 10.97 -43.38 -11.69
C SER A 410 10.15 -44.43 -12.44
N TYR A 411 9.17 -43.98 -13.23
CA TYR A 411 8.35 -44.90 -14.03
C TYR A 411 9.21 -45.72 -15.00
N ASN A 412 10.12 -45.07 -15.72
CA ASN A 412 10.95 -45.75 -16.72
C ASN A 412 11.82 -46.85 -16.08
N ILE A 413 12.44 -46.57 -14.93
CA ILE A 413 13.28 -47.54 -14.22
C ILE A 413 12.46 -48.76 -13.78
N LEU A 414 11.26 -48.54 -13.21
CA LEU A 414 10.39 -49.63 -12.77
C LEU A 414 9.85 -50.46 -13.94
N MET A 415 9.51 -49.80 -15.06
CA MET A 415 9.06 -50.48 -16.28
C MET A 415 10.17 -51.34 -16.88
N GLU A 416 11.39 -50.83 -16.96
CA GLU A 416 12.53 -51.52 -17.53
C GLU A 416 12.99 -52.70 -16.65
N LYS A 417 13.16 -52.48 -15.35
CA LYS A 417 13.72 -53.48 -14.43
C LYS A 417 12.74 -54.57 -14.01
N LEU A 418 11.43 -54.27 -13.94
CA LEU A 418 10.40 -55.22 -13.49
C LEU A 418 9.39 -55.61 -14.58
N LYS A 419 9.52 -55.09 -15.80
CA LYS A 419 8.63 -55.35 -16.94
C LYS A 419 7.13 -55.13 -16.64
N VAL A 420 6.82 -54.15 -15.80
CA VAL A 420 5.43 -53.80 -15.42
C VAL A 420 4.93 -52.60 -16.22
N ALA A 421 3.64 -52.57 -16.55
CA ALA A 421 3.03 -51.47 -17.29
C ALA A 421 2.94 -50.16 -16.47
N GLN A 422 2.97 -49.02 -17.17
CA GLN A 422 2.90 -47.69 -16.56
C GLN A 422 1.65 -47.49 -15.69
N GLY A 423 0.49 -48.00 -16.12
CA GLY A 423 -0.75 -47.93 -15.36
C GLY A 423 -0.66 -48.65 -14.00
N THR A 424 0.00 -49.81 -13.96
CA THR A 424 0.21 -50.59 -12.73
C THR A 424 1.09 -49.84 -11.74
N ILE A 425 2.12 -49.13 -12.22
CA ILE A 425 2.99 -48.30 -11.38
C ILE A 425 2.21 -47.10 -10.81
N PHE A 426 1.34 -46.49 -11.61
CA PHE A 426 0.50 -45.37 -11.15
C PHE A 426 -0.43 -45.78 -10.01
N GLU A 427 -1.11 -46.92 -10.17
CA GLU A 427 -1.97 -47.44 -9.12
C GLU A 427 -1.19 -47.88 -7.88
N ALA A 428 0.02 -48.43 -8.03
CA ALA A 428 0.89 -48.77 -6.90
C ALA A 428 1.40 -47.53 -6.14
N LYS A 429 1.78 -46.45 -6.83
CA LYS A 429 2.15 -45.17 -6.20
C LYS A 429 0.97 -44.56 -5.43
N LYS A 430 -0.20 -44.54 -6.07
CA LYS A 430 -1.44 -44.06 -5.44
C LYS A 430 -1.78 -44.89 -4.21
N TYR A 431 -1.64 -46.21 -4.29
CA TYR A 431 -1.85 -47.11 -3.16
C TYR A 431 -0.88 -46.85 -2.01
N ALA A 432 0.43 -46.70 -2.29
CA ALA A 432 1.46 -46.39 -1.29
C ALA A 432 1.15 -45.11 -0.51
N ARG A 433 0.72 -44.05 -1.21
CA ARG A 433 0.35 -42.76 -0.60
C ARG A 433 -0.85 -42.86 0.33
N ILE A 434 -1.81 -43.73 0.00
CA ILE A 434 -3.08 -43.82 0.73
C ILE A 434 -2.98 -44.77 1.92
N ASN A 435 -2.41 -45.96 1.71
CA ASN A 435 -2.40 -47.03 2.72
C ASN A 435 -1.06 -47.19 3.42
N GLY A 436 0.01 -46.62 2.88
CA GLY A 436 1.39 -46.91 3.24
C GLY A 436 2.03 -47.94 2.29
N PRO A 437 3.32 -47.80 1.93
CA PRO A 437 4.02 -48.76 1.06
C PRO A 437 3.97 -50.19 1.63
N GLY A 438 3.41 -51.15 0.90
CA GLY A 438 3.32 -52.56 1.33
C GLY A 438 2.31 -52.84 2.45
N CYS A 439 1.59 -51.84 2.94
CA CYS A 439 0.62 -52.00 4.03
C CYS A 439 -0.70 -52.61 3.54
N VAL A 440 -1.39 -53.34 4.44
CA VAL A 440 -2.78 -53.76 4.21
C VAL A 440 -3.63 -52.51 4.07
N VAL A 441 -4.67 -52.53 3.23
CA VAL A 441 -5.63 -51.42 3.13
C VAL A 441 -6.11 -51.07 4.54
N LEU A 442 -5.93 -49.81 4.92
CA LEU A 442 -6.34 -49.34 6.24
C LEU A 442 -7.86 -49.23 6.26
N GLU A 443 -8.54 -50.19 6.86
CA GLU A 443 -9.92 -49.98 7.29
C GLU A 443 -9.89 -49.00 8.45
N LYS A 444 -10.13 -47.72 8.15
CA LYS A 444 -10.23 -46.68 9.16
C LYS A 444 -11.53 -45.90 9.02
N PRO A 445 -12.21 -45.63 10.16
CA PRO A 445 -13.37 -44.76 10.21
C PRO A 445 -12.94 -43.33 9.91
N VAL A 446 -13.73 -42.63 9.09
CA VAL A 446 -13.35 -41.33 8.55
C VAL A 446 -13.38 -40.25 9.62
N ARG A 447 -12.20 -39.70 10.00
CA ARG A 447 -12.07 -38.36 10.60
C ARG A 447 -11.00 -37.55 9.87
N LYS A 448 -11.42 -36.43 9.27
CA LYS A 448 -10.53 -35.37 8.72
C LYS A 448 -10.28 -34.32 9.81
N VAL A 449 -9.04 -34.14 10.27
CA VAL A 449 -8.68 -32.98 11.10
C VAL A 449 -8.20 -31.85 10.18
N LYS A 450 -9.01 -30.78 10.11
CA LYS A 450 -8.68 -29.50 9.51
C LYS A 450 -7.89 -28.66 10.53
N ARG A 451 -6.72 -28.12 10.19
CA ARG A 451 -5.87 -27.27 11.09
C ARG A 451 -6.58 -25.98 11.56
N ILE A 452 -7.57 -25.55 10.79
CA ILE A 452 -8.59 -24.54 11.12
C ILE A 452 -9.90 -25.18 10.68
N THR A 453 -10.84 -25.41 11.60
CA THR A 453 -12.13 -26.03 11.24
C THR A 453 -12.86 -25.17 10.20
N SER A 454 -13.79 -25.76 9.45
CA SER A 454 -14.63 -24.98 8.52
C SER A 454 -15.32 -23.82 9.24
N GLU A 455 -15.73 -24.05 10.49
CA GLU A 455 -16.33 -23.06 11.39
C GLU A 455 -15.34 -21.95 11.75
N GLN A 456 -14.11 -22.27 12.18
CA GLN A 456 -13.11 -21.25 12.52
C GLN A 456 -12.73 -20.38 11.31
N LYS A 457 -12.73 -20.95 10.11
CA LYS A 457 -12.52 -20.19 8.87
C LYS A 457 -13.74 -19.31 8.55
N GLN A 458 -14.96 -19.84 8.67
CA GLN A 458 -16.18 -19.04 8.53
C GLN A 458 -16.28 -17.93 9.57
N GLN A 459 -15.83 -18.16 10.81
CA GLN A 459 -15.78 -17.13 11.86
C GLN A 459 -14.82 -16.01 11.50
N PHE A 460 -13.61 -16.35 11.02
CA PHE A 460 -12.65 -15.37 10.52
C PHE A 460 -13.19 -14.58 9.32
N ASP A 461 -13.70 -15.29 8.31
CA ASP A 461 -14.25 -14.67 7.10
C ASP A 461 -15.49 -13.82 7.43
N SER A 462 -16.37 -14.27 8.32
CA SER A 462 -17.55 -13.53 8.77
C SER A 462 -17.18 -12.27 9.56
N PHE A 463 -16.17 -12.33 10.42
CA PHE A 463 -15.67 -11.16 11.16
C PHE A 463 -15.15 -10.07 10.23
N PHE A 464 -14.45 -10.47 9.15
CA PHE A 464 -13.90 -9.57 8.15
C PHE A 464 -14.86 -9.31 6.96
N GLN A 465 -16.06 -9.86 6.98
CA GLN A 465 -17.19 -9.42 6.15
C GLN A 465 -18.03 -8.37 6.86
N ASP A 466 -17.83 -8.21 8.18
CA ASP A 466 -18.55 -7.23 8.98
C ASP A 466 -18.04 -5.80 8.73
N LYS A 467 -18.96 -4.96 8.24
CA LYS A 467 -18.73 -3.53 7.94
C LYS A 467 -18.34 -2.70 9.17
N ALA A 468 -18.50 -3.21 10.39
CA ALA A 468 -18.05 -2.53 11.61
C ALA A 468 -16.54 -2.61 11.85
N HIS A 469 -15.88 -3.65 11.34
CA HIS A 469 -14.45 -3.88 11.55
C HIS A 469 -13.62 -3.50 10.34
N VAL A 470 -14.22 -3.56 9.15
CA VAL A 470 -13.52 -3.29 7.90
C VAL A 470 -14.39 -2.60 6.84
N ILE A 471 -13.73 -1.97 5.87
CA ILE A 471 -14.33 -1.42 4.66
C ILE A 471 -13.75 -2.20 3.48
N MET A 472 -14.60 -2.91 2.73
CA MET A 472 -14.16 -3.55 1.49
C MET A 472 -13.97 -2.51 0.40
N SER A 473 -12.87 -2.58 -0.34
CA SER A 473 -12.66 -1.71 -1.48
C SER A 473 -13.59 -2.09 -2.62
N SER A 474 -14.29 -1.09 -3.18
CA SER A 474 -15.09 -1.24 -4.40
C SER A 474 -14.23 -1.29 -5.68
N TYR A 475 -12.93 -0.97 -5.61
CA TYR A 475 -12.06 -0.80 -6.80
C TYR A 475 -10.67 -1.44 -6.70
N LYS A 476 -10.08 -1.66 -5.51
CA LYS A 476 -8.79 -2.35 -5.33
C LYS A 476 -9.00 -3.82 -4.97
N THR A 477 -8.31 -4.71 -5.68
CA THR A 477 -8.23 -6.14 -5.37
C THR A 477 -6.79 -6.55 -5.14
N ASP A 478 -6.58 -7.49 -4.23
CA ASP A 478 -5.27 -8.12 -4.05
C ASP A 478 -4.90 -8.91 -5.31
N ALA A 479 -3.69 -8.70 -5.83
CA ALA A 479 -3.24 -9.27 -7.10
C ALA A 479 -3.07 -10.79 -7.03
N LYS A 480 -2.77 -11.35 -5.85
CA LYS A 480 -2.54 -12.79 -5.63
C LYS A 480 -3.84 -13.59 -5.51
N THR A 481 -4.79 -13.09 -4.73
CA THR A 481 -6.06 -13.78 -4.43
C THR A 481 -7.20 -13.35 -5.37
N GLY A 482 -7.12 -12.15 -5.92
CA GLY A 482 -8.20 -11.52 -6.68
C GLY A 482 -9.40 -11.10 -5.84
N GLN A 483 -9.31 -11.21 -4.50
CA GLN A 483 -10.35 -10.74 -3.59
C GLN A 483 -10.23 -9.23 -3.36
N PRO A 484 -11.32 -8.53 -2.99
CA PRO A 484 -11.28 -7.12 -2.61
C PRO A 484 -10.26 -6.87 -1.52
N VAL A 485 -9.52 -5.77 -1.64
CA VAL A 485 -8.71 -5.25 -0.54
C VAL A 485 -9.64 -4.82 0.57
N VAL A 486 -9.33 -5.22 1.79
CA VAL A 486 -10.11 -4.98 3.00
C VAL A 486 -9.36 -3.95 3.86
N TYR A 487 -9.95 -2.77 4.04
CA TYR A 487 -9.40 -1.70 4.87
C TYR A 487 -9.82 -1.86 6.32
N LEU A 488 -8.84 -2.00 7.22
CA LEU A 488 -9.07 -2.15 8.65
C LEU A 488 -9.50 -0.83 9.29
N LYS A 489 -10.67 -0.79 9.96
CA LYS A 489 -11.18 0.40 10.64
C LYS A 489 -10.40 0.73 11.92
N ASN A 490 -9.94 -0.30 12.63
CA ASN A 490 -9.23 -0.21 13.90
C ASN A 490 -7.83 -0.81 13.83
N THR A 491 -7.06 -0.67 14.92
CA THR A 491 -5.73 -1.26 15.01
C THR A 491 -5.77 -2.78 15.03
N LYS A 492 -4.71 -3.43 14.53
CA LYS A 492 -4.58 -4.90 14.54
C LYS A 492 -4.79 -5.47 15.96
N ASN A 493 -4.30 -4.77 16.99
CA ASN A 493 -4.52 -5.13 18.39
C ASN A 493 -5.98 -5.00 18.82
N ILE A 494 -6.64 -3.87 18.53
CA ILE A 494 -8.07 -3.66 18.86
C ILE A 494 -8.95 -4.68 18.11
N LEU A 495 -8.63 -4.98 16.85
CA LEU A 495 -9.34 -5.97 16.05
C LEU A 495 -9.14 -7.39 16.57
N TRP A 496 -7.95 -7.70 17.10
CA TRP A 496 -7.69 -8.97 17.74
C TRP A 496 -8.49 -9.12 19.04
N GLU A 497 -8.51 -8.11 19.91
CA GLU A 497 -9.32 -8.18 21.14
C GLU A 497 -10.81 -8.35 20.79
N LYS A 498 -11.34 -7.56 19.85
CA LYS A 498 -12.71 -7.70 19.33
C LYS A 498 -12.98 -9.08 18.70
N PHE A 499 -12.02 -9.67 17.99
CA PHE A 499 -12.15 -10.99 17.39
C PHE A 499 -12.15 -12.10 18.45
N LYS A 500 -11.23 -12.02 19.41
CA LYS A 500 -11.13 -12.95 20.55
C LYS A 500 -12.39 -12.89 21.42
N GLU A 501 -12.94 -11.70 21.59
CA GLU A 501 -14.20 -11.43 22.29
C GLU A 501 -15.41 -12.02 21.53
N SER A 502 -15.46 -11.83 20.20
CA SER A 502 -16.54 -12.35 19.35
C SER A 502 -16.48 -13.88 19.16
N PHE A 503 -15.27 -14.44 19.12
CA PHE A 503 -15.00 -15.86 18.89
C PHE A 503 -13.95 -16.39 19.88
N PRO A 504 -14.32 -16.65 21.15
CA PRO A 504 -13.39 -17.10 22.19
C PRO A 504 -12.72 -18.44 21.88
N ASN A 505 -13.45 -19.33 21.18
CA ASN A 505 -12.96 -20.63 20.70
C ASN A 505 -12.48 -20.58 19.23
N GLY A 506 -12.30 -19.36 18.69
CA GLY A 506 -11.86 -19.10 17.33
C GLY A 506 -10.37 -19.39 17.13
N ILE A 507 -9.77 -18.77 16.10
CA ILE A 507 -8.34 -18.94 15.84
C ILE A 507 -7.48 -18.23 16.89
N LYS A 508 -6.31 -18.79 17.20
CA LYS A 508 -5.34 -18.20 18.15
C LYS A 508 -4.75 -16.89 17.61
N ARG A 509 -4.29 -16.01 18.52
CA ARG A 509 -3.71 -14.67 18.23
C ARG A 509 -2.67 -14.68 17.12
N THR A 510 -1.75 -15.64 17.17
CA THR A 510 -0.69 -15.81 16.17
C THR A 510 -1.28 -16.16 14.81
N THR A 511 -2.22 -17.11 14.74
CA THR A 511 -2.94 -17.47 13.51
C THR A 511 -3.74 -16.30 12.95
N PHE A 512 -4.39 -15.50 13.80
CA PHE A 512 -5.13 -14.30 13.41
C PHE A 512 -4.24 -13.25 12.73
N TYR A 513 -3.09 -12.93 13.33
CA TYR A 513 -2.16 -11.99 12.69
C TYR A 513 -1.52 -12.55 11.43
N THR A 514 -1.22 -13.85 11.37
CA THR A 514 -0.72 -14.50 10.16
C THR A 514 -1.72 -14.40 9.00
N GLN A 515 -3.02 -14.53 9.25
CA GLN A 515 -4.05 -14.31 8.22
C GLN A 515 -4.09 -12.84 7.76
N LEU A 516 -3.78 -11.88 8.64
CA LEU A 516 -3.71 -10.44 8.34
C LEU A 516 -2.39 -9.96 7.71
N MET A 517 -1.38 -10.82 7.56
CA MET A 517 -0.08 -10.44 6.96
C MET A 517 -0.08 -10.46 5.42
N GLY A 518 -1.18 -10.89 4.80
CA GLY A 518 -1.38 -10.83 3.35
C GLY A 518 -1.70 -9.43 2.83
N HIS A 519 -1.53 -9.20 1.53
CA HIS A 519 -1.71 -7.89 0.89
C HIS A 519 -3.19 -7.50 0.75
N GLN A 520 -4.10 -8.39 1.15
CA GLN A 520 -5.55 -8.19 1.19
C GLN A 520 -5.99 -7.28 2.33
N TYR A 521 -5.37 -7.33 3.51
CA TYR A 521 -5.80 -6.57 4.69
C TYR A 521 -4.89 -5.37 4.92
N ILE A 522 -5.31 -4.21 4.43
CA ILE A 522 -4.53 -2.96 4.52
C ILE A 522 -5.08 -2.13 5.67
N TYR A 523 -4.19 -1.52 6.44
CA TYR A 523 -4.61 -0.51 7.41
C TYR A 523 -5.26 0.67 6.67
N ARG A 524 -6.00 1.55 7.37
CA ARG A 524 -6.59 2.76 6.77
C ARG A 524 -5.53 3.82 6.36
N GLU A 525 -4.53 3.40 5.59
CA GLU A 525 -3.73 4.22 4.69
C GLU A 525 -4.59 4.45 3.45
N ASP A 526 -4.94 5.71 3.23
CA ASP A 526 -5.66 6.23 2.08
C ASP A 526 -7.16 5.87 1.93
N LEU A 527 -7.99 6.66 2.62
CA LEU A 527 -9.25 7.13 2.04
C LEU A 527 -9.07 8.42 1.21
N GLY A 528 -7.82 8.82 0.93
CA GLY A 528 -7.51 9.94 0.04
C GLY A 528 -7.99 9.75 -1.41
N GLY A 529 -8.55 8.58 -1.76
CA GLY A 529 -9.10 8.33 -3.10
C GLY A 529 -10.62 8.44 -3.26
N LEU A 530 -11.41 8.44 -2.17
CA LEU A 530 -12.88 8.39 -2.26
C LEU A 530 -13.57 9.74 -2.03
N CYS A 531 -13.03 10.57 -1.14
CA CYS A 531 -13.48 11.95 -0.96
C CYS A 531 -12.39 12.93 -1.43
N SER A 532 -12.63 13.60 -2.55
CA SER A 532 -11.71 14.60 -3.11
C SER A 532 -11.50 15.79 -2.18
N THR A 533 -12.52 16.15 -1.39
CA THR A 533 -12.42 17.20 -0.37
C THR A 533 -11.43 16.82 0.73
N CYS A 534 -11.52 15.58 1.26
CA CYS A 534 -10.56 15.08 2.24
C CYS A 534 -9.13 15.02 1.69
N SER A 535 -8.95 14.60 0.43
CA SER A 535 -7.64 14.53 -0.20
C SER A 535 -7.01 15.91 -0.37
N MET A 536 -7.70 16.80 -1.09
CA MET A 536 -7.16 18.10 -1.51
C MET A 536 -7.00 19.06 -0.32
N TYR A 537 -8.03 19.19 0.51
CA TYR A 537 -8.06 20.23 1.55
C TYR A 537 -7.61 19.73 2.92
N GLY A 538 -7.58 18.41 3.12
CA GLY A 538 -7.03 17.79 4.33
C GLY A 538 -5.61 17.28 4.09
N TYR A 539 -5.50 16.14 3.41
CA TYR A 539 -4.25 15.37 3.35
C TYR A 539 -3.12 16.05 2.58
N GLU A 540 -3.39 16.50 1.35
CA GLU A 540 -2.43 17.22 0.51
C GLU A 540 -2.02 18.55 1.17
N THR A 541 -3.00 19.26 1.75
CA THR A 541 -2.72 20.52 2.46
C THR A 541 -1.80 20.30 3.67
N PHE A 542 -1.99 19.24 4.46
CA PHE A 542 -1.04 18.92 5.55
C PHE A 542 0.35 18.55 5.03
N GLU A 543 0.46 17.88 3.88
CA GLU A 543 1.75 17.56 3.27
C GLU A 543 2.46 18.82 2.78
N ASP A 544 1.72 19.73 2.16
CA ASP A 544 2.20 21.05 1.72
C ASP A 544 2.72 21.88 2.92
N ILE A 545 2.01 21.85 4.05
CA ILE A 545 2.44 22.54 5.29
C ILE A 545 3.74 21.91 5.82
N ILE A 546 3.86 20.58 5.84
CA ILE A 546 5.09 19.89 6.28
C ILE A 546 6.27 20.26 5.38
N ASN A 547 6.06 20.32 4.06
CA ASN A 547 7.09 20.75 3.12
C ASN A 547 7.48 22.22 3.35
N LEU A 548 6.51 23.11 3.60
CA LEU A 548 6.79 24.51 3.95
C LEU A 548 7.64 24.61 5.24
N ILE A 549 7.29 23.86 6.28
CA ILE A 549 8.05 23.80 7.55
C ILE A 549 9.49 23.34 7.29
N LYS A 550 9.66 22.29 6.48
CA LYS A 550 10.97 21.73 6.15
C LYS A 550 11.84 22.70 5.35
N GLU A 551 11.24 23.45 4.43
CA GLU A 551 11.95 24.36 3.54
C GLU A 551 12.30 25.70 4.20
N LYS A 552 11.45 26.19 5.11
CA LYS A 552 11.51 27.60 5.57
C LYS A 552 11.92 27.78 7.02
N ILE A 553 11.73 26.78 7.88
CA ILE A 553 12.16 26.85 9.27
C ILE A 553 13.57 26.26 9.38
N ASN A 554 14.57 27.13 9.57
CA ASN A 554 15.98 26.73 9.64
C ASN A 554 16.37 26.09 10.99
N ASN A 555 15.63 26.38 12.06
CA ASN A 555 15.89 25.82 13.39
C ASN A 555 15.33 24.39 13.46
N THR A 556 16.21 23.39 13.57
CA THR A 556 15.86 21.97 13.59
C THR A 556 14.92 21.60 14.74
N ASN A 557 15.09 22.21 15.93
CA ASN A 557 14.20 21.94 17.06
C ASN A 557 12.79 22.48 16.81
N LEU A 558 12.67 23.71 16.32
CA LEU A 558 11.38 24.29 15.93
C LEU A 558 10.74 23.51 14.79
N GLN A 559 11.53 23.10 13.79
CA GLN A 559 11.08 22.29 12.66
C GLN A 559 10.50 20.95 13.13
N ASN A 560 11.14 20.28 14.09
CA ASN A 560 10.65 19.05 14.68
C ASN A 560 9.35 19.29 15.45
N ILE A 561 9.29 20.32 16.30
CA ILE A 561 8.09 20.68 17.08
C ILE A 561 6.90 20.96 16.15
N PHE A 562 7.08 21.78 15.12
CA PHE A 562 6.02 22.10 14.16
C PHE A 562 5.62 20.87 13.32
N SER A 563 6.58 20.03 12.94
CA SER A 563 6.28 18.78 12.22
C SER A 563 5.46 17.82 13.09
N GLU A 564 5.85 17.62 14.35
CA GLU A 564 5.12 16.79 15.32
C GLU A 564 3.71 17.31 15.56
N HIS A 565 3.54 18.63 15.79
CA HIS A 565 2.22 19.26 15.89
C HIS A 565 1.40 19.08 14.61
N CYS A 566 2.00 19.23 13.43
CA CYS A 566 1.31 19.02 12.16
C CYS A 566 0.85 17.57 11.98
N TYR A 567 1.68 16.59 12.32
CA TYR A 567 1.31 15.17 12.30
C TYR A 567 0.23 14.84 13.33
N PHE A 568 0.31 15.43 14.52
CA PHE A 568 -0.71 15.31 15.55
C PHE A 568 -2.07 15.83 15.03
N LEU A 569 -2.13 17.05 14.50
CA LEU A 569 -3.36 17.63 13.96
C LEU A 569 -3.92 16.82 12.80
N LYS A 570 -3.06 16.34 11.88
CA LYS A 570 -3.44 15.43 10.78
C LYS A 570 -4.07 14.15 11.30
N ARG A 571 -3.55 13.58 12.39
CA ARG A 571 -4.10 12.37 13.02
C ARG A 571 -5.42 12.65 13.74
N TYR A 572 -5.45 13.72 14.53
CA TYR A 572 -6.59 14.14 15.36
C TYR A 572 -7.82 14.41 14.49
N LEU A 573 -7.71 15.30 13.49
CA LEU A 573 -8.82 15.63 12.59
C LEU A 573 -9.31 14.44 11.77
N LYS A 574 -8.44 13.48 11.48
CA LYS A 574 -8.78 12.29 10.69
C LYS A 574 -9.53 11.22 11.50
N LYS A 575 -9.34 11.14 12.81
CA LYS A 575 -9.75 9.99 13.61
C LYS A 575 -10.50 10.33 14.88
N GLU A 576 -10.04 11.35 15.59
CA GLU A 576 -10.45 11.64 16.96
C GLU A 576 -11.52 12.75 16.99
N TYR A 577 -11.46 13.71 16.06
CA TYR A 577 -12.43 14.80 15.99
C TYR A 577 -13.88 14.33 15.78
N GLU A 578 -14.10 13.33 14.91
CA GLU A 578 -15.45 12.77 14.66
C GLU A 578 -16.07 12.18 15.94
N GLU A 579 -15.25 11.66 16.87
CA GLU A 579 -15.71 11.03 18.12
C GLU A 579 -16.23 12.05 19.15
N HIS A 580 -15.92 13.34 18.97
CA HIS A 580 -16.41 14.40 19.85
C HIS A 580 -17.78 14.95 19.45
N LEU A 581 -18.24 14.64 18.24
CA LEU A 581 -19.49 15.19 17.70
C LEU A 581 -20.65 14.25 18.06
N VAL A 582 -21.58 14.75 18.88
CA VAL A 582 -22.71 13.96 19.37
C VAL A 582 -23.94 14.14 18.49
N VAL A 583 -24.45 13.02 17.98
CA VAL A 583 -25.72 12.93 17.24
C VAL A 583 -26.50 11.75 17.81
N THR A 584 -27.77 11.96 18.11
CA THR A 584 -28.67 10.92 18.62
C THR A 584 -29.01 9.91 17.52
N ASP A 585 -29.53 8.73 17.89
CA ASP A 585 -29.94 7.71 16.94
C ASP A 585 -31.06 8.17 15.99
N HIS A 586 -31.85 9.15 16.43
CA HIS A 586 -32.89 9.80 15.63
C HIS A 586 -32.34 10.89 14.69
N GLY A 587 -31.02 11.03 14.59
CA GLY A 587 -30.38 11.99 13.68
C GLY A 587 -30.60 13.44 14.09
N ILE A 588 -30.70 13.69 15.40
CA ILE A 588 -30.83 15.03 15.99
C ILE A 588 -29.58 15.31 16.83
N THR A 589 -29.23 16.57 17.00
CA THR A 589 -28.15 17.00 17.89
C THR A 589 -28.67 18.08 18.85
N THR A 590 -28.09 18.16 20.03
CA THR A 590 -28.44 19.12 21.09
C THR A 590 -27.27 20.05 21.37
N HIS A 591 -27.49 21.07 22.19
CA HIS A 591 -26.40 21.94 22.64
C HIS A 591 -25.32 21.13 23.37
N ASP A 592 -24.05 21.47 23.10
CA ASP A 592 -22.88 20.94 23.80
C ASP A 592 -22.20 22.11 24.51
N PRO A 593 -21.91 22.03 25.82
CA PRO A 593 -21.22 23.08 26.56
C PRO A 593 -19.86 23.49 25.96
N CYS A 594 -19.22 22.60 25.20
CA CYS A 594 -18.01 22.84 24.44
C CYS A 594 -18.32 23.39 23.04
N ILE A 595 -17.95 24.65 22.79
CA ILE A 595 -18.21 25.32 21.50
C ILE A 595 -17.55 24.63 20.29
N ASN A 596 -16.43 23.94 20.51
CA ASN A 596 -15.75 23.19 19.45
C ASN A 596 -16.53 21.95 18.99
N HIS A 597 -17.41 21.41 19.83
CA HIS A 597 -18.14 20.16 19.59
C HIS A 597 -19.64 20.38 19.32
N CYS A 598 -20.16 21.57 19.63
CA CYS A 598 -21.56 21.90 19.40
C CYS A 598 -21.90 22.00 17.90
N LEU A 599 -22.56 20.96 17.38
CA LEU A 599 -23.01 20.91 15.99
C LEU A 599 -24.08 21.97 15.69
N LEU A 600 -24.96 22.30 16.64
CA LEU A 600 -25.93 23.38 16.47
C LEU A 600 -25.23 24.72 16.23
N TYR A 601 -24.16 25.03 16.97
CA TYR A 601 -23.36 26.23 16.73
C TYR A 601 -22.65 26.17 15.38
N ALA A 602 -22.09 25.01 15.02
CA ALA A 602 -21.46 24.80 13.72
C ALA A 602 -22.43 25.02 12.54
N PHE A 603 -23.72 24.74 12.72
CA PHE A 603 -24.76 24.91 11.71
C PHE A 603 -25.55 26.22 11.80
N GLY A 604 -25.29 27.05 12.81
CA GLY A 604 -25.88 28.40 12.90
C GLY A 604 -27.11 28.53 13.79
N GLU A 605 -27.50 27.47 14.49
CA GLU A 605 -28.80 27.34 15.15
C GLU A 605 -28.70 27.26 16.69
N CYS A 606 -27.52 27.53 17.26
CA CYS A 606 -27.33 27.54 18.71
C CYS A 606 -27.23 28.96 19.25
N ASN A 607 -28.15 29.31 20.16
CA ASN A 607 -28.15 30.57 20.91
C ASN A 607 -27.79 30.38 22.39
N GLU A 608 -27.45 29.16 22.80
CA GLU A 608 -27.09 28.84 24.19
C GLU A 608 -25.63 29.21 24.52
N HIS A 609 -25.37 29.48 25.80
CA HIS A 609 -24.04 29.87 26.28
C HIS A 609 -23.09 28.67 26.35
N HIS A 610 -21.96 28.76 25.66
CA HIS A 610 -20.92 27.75 25.72
C HIS A 610 -19.93 28.10 26.83
N THR A 611 -19.68 27.15 27.74
CA THR A 611 -18.87 27.36 28.94
C THR A 611 -17.47 26.76 28.82
N HIS A 612 -17.21 25.94 27.79
CA HIS A 612 -15.96 25.20 27.64
C HIS A 612 -15.39 25.28 26.22
N VAL A 613 -14.08 25.04 26.11
CA VAL A 613 -13.36 24.77 24.86
C VAL A 613 -12.55 23.48 24.95
N CYS A 614 -12.37 22.83 23.81
CA CYS A 614 -11.55 21.63 23.68
C CYS A 614 -10.10 22.00 23.37
N ASN A 615 -9.16 21.67 24.26
CA ASN A 615 -7.75 22.01 24.10
C ASN A 615 -7.17 21.46 22.79
N GLU A 616 -7.59 20.26 22.38
CA GLU A 616 -7.12 19.62 21.15
C GLU A 616 -7.63 20.34 19.88
N CYS A 617 -8.89 20.75 19.87
CA CYS A 617 -9.43 21.58 18.78
C CYS A 617 -8.74 22.95 18.71
N GLN A 618 -8.42 23.56 19.87
CA GLN A 618 -7.77 24.86 19.94
C GLN A 618 -6.32 24.84 19.41
N LYS A 619 -5.63 23.69 19.45
CA LYS A 619 -4.29 23.53 18.87
C LYS A 619 -4.25 23.86 17.39
N ILE A 620 -5.35 23.73 16.64
CA ILE A 620 -5.41 24.09 15.22
C ILE A 620 -5.15 25.57 15.03
N PHE A 621 -5.87 26.42 15.76
CA PHE A 621 -5.77 27.88 15.63
C PHE A 621 -4.42 28.37 16.14
N LYS A 622 -3.97 27.82 17.27
CA LYS A 622 -2.65 28.13 17.82
C LYS A 622 -1.53 27.73 16.86
N PHE A 623 -1.59 26.54 16.25
CA PHE A 623 -0.58 26.09 15.30
C PHE A 623 -0.40 27.03 14.12
N PHE A 624 -1.49 27.55 13.53
CA PHE A 624 -1.38 28.51 12.42
C PHE A 624 -0.88 29.88 12.86
N GLN A 625 -1.19 30.31 14.09
CA GLN A 625 -0.64 31.54 14.64
C GLN A 625 0.87 31.40 14.92
N ASP A 626 1.26 30.35 15.64
CA ASP A 626 2.67 30.03 15.92
C ASP A 626 3.48 29.93 14.62
N LEU A 627 2.89 29.34 13.56
CA LEU A 627 3.54 29.19 12.25
C LEU A 627 3.68 30.53 11.50
N LYS A 628 2.75 31.48 11.67
CA LYS A 628 2.90 32.86 11.15
C LYS A 628 3.94 33.65 11.92
N ASP A 629 4.00 33.48 13.24
CA ASP A 629 4.95 34.21 14.10
C ASP A 629 6.40 33.76 13.85
N ASN A 630 6.58 32.53 13.34
CA ASN A 630 7.90 31.94 13.05
C ASN A 630 8.29 31.98 11.55
N LEU A 631 7.47 32.59 10.68
CA LEU A 631 7.75 32.69 9.25
C LEU A 631 7.59 34.13 8.76
N ASP A 632 8.36 34.50 7.72
CA ASP A 632 8.31 35.83 7.14
C ASP A 632 6.90 36.21 6.65
N LEU A 633 6.60 37.52 6.71
CA LEU A 633 5.34 38.12 6.26
C LEU A 633 4.95 37.71 4.82
N SER A 634 5.93 37.45 3.95
CA SER A 634 5.70 37.00 2.57
C SER A 634 4.95 35.66 2.47
N TYR A 635 4.96 34.84 3.54
CA TYR A 635 4.27 33.55 3.58
C TYR A 635 2.91 33.62 4.29
N HIS A 636 2.57 34.74 4.93
CA HIS A 636 1.35 34.85 5.73
C HIS A 636 0.09 34.62 4.91
N GLU A 637 0.03 35.10 3.66
CA GLU A 637 -1.09 34.81 2.75
C GLU A 637 -1.21 33.32 2.43
N LYS A 638 -0.09 32.66 2.15
CA LYS A 638 -0.05 31.22 1.86
C LYS A 638 -0.44 30.38 3.09
N ILE A 639 0.01 30.78 4.27
CA ILE A 639 -0.38 30.15 5.54
C ILE A 639 -1.86 30.37 5.82
N GLN A 640 -2.39 31.56 5.54
CA GLN A 640 -3.82 31.86 5.64
C GLN A 640 -4.64 31.01 4.66
N GLU A 641 -4.12 30.77 3.45
CA GLU A 641 -4.76 29.86 2.49
C GLU A 641 -4.80 28.44 3.04
N TYR A 642 -3.69 27.91 3.56
CA TYR A 642 -3.65 26.60 4.19
C TYR A 642 -4.60 26.48 5.38
N GLN A 643 -4.65 27.51 6.23
CA GLN A 643 -5.60 27.59 7.33
C GLN A 643 -7.04 27.51 6.80
N ASN A 644 -7.40 28.30 5.78
CA ASN A 644 -8.74 28.26 5.18
C ASN A 644 -9.08 26.87 4.60
N ARG A 645 -8.11 26.17 3.99
CA ARG A 645 -8.30 24.81 3.47
C ARG A 645 -8.52 23.79 4.60
N ILE A 646 -7.74 23.85 5.68
CA ILE A 646 -7.94 22.97 6.85
C ILE A 646 -9.26 23.27 7.56
N LEU A 647 -9.68 24.53 7.68
CA LEU A 647 -10.99 24.88 8.23
C LEU A 647 -12.13 24.38 7.34
N TYR A 648 -11.96 24.40 6.02
CA TYR A 648 -12.91 23.78 5.10
C TYR A 648 -12.97 22.24 5.28
N TYR A 649 -11.82 21.60 5.51
CA TYR A 649 -11.75 20.18 5.86
C TYR A 649 -12.46 19.87 7.19
N LEU A 650 -12.26 20.69 8.22
CA LEU A 650 -12.93 20.60 9.51
C LEU A 650 -14.46 20.70 9.37
N ALA A 651 -14.94 21.69 8.59
CA ALA A 651 -16.37 21.88 8.31
C ALA A 651 -16.97 20.68 7.55
N HIS A 652 -16.18 20.10 6.64
CA HIS A 652 -16.56 18.86 5.96
C HIS A 652 -16.66 17.66 6.91
N GLN A 653 -15.74 17.50 7.88
CA GLN A 653 -15.86 16.44 8.90
C GLN A 653 -17.12 16.61 9.74
N ALA A 654 -17.44 17.83 10.20
CA ALA A 654 -18.64 18.09 11.00
C ALA A 654 -19.93 17.72 10.25
N ARG A 655 -20.09 18.18 9.01
CA ARG A 655 -21.25 17.81 8.18
C ARG A 655 -21.31 16.32 7.87
N LYS A 656 -20.16 15.72 7.54
CA LYS A 656 -20.05 14.30 7.23
C LYS A 656 -20.54 13.46 8.42
N THR A 657 -20.04 13.71 9.62
CA THR A 657 -20.46 12.96 10.82
C THR A 657 -21.97 13.08 11.04
N TYR A 658 -22.51 14.29 10.92
CA TYR A 658 -23.93 14.52 11.10
C TYR A 658 -24.82 13.86 10.03
N LEU A 659 -24.47 14.00 8.75
CA LEU A 659 -25.22 13.42 7.64
C LEU A 659 -25.16 11.89 7.64
N ASN A 660 -24.03 11.30 8.05
CA ASN A 660 -23.91 9.85 8.15
C ASN A 660 -24.87 9.25 9.19
N ALA A 661 -25.18 9.97 10.27
CA ALA A 661 -26.14 9.55 11.27
C ALA A 661 -27.58 9.48 10.74
N GLN A 662 -27.90 10.27 9.70
CA GLN A 662 -29.25 10.35 9.14
C GLN A 662 -29.71 9.05 8.46
N PHE A 663 -28.78 8.21 7.99
CA PHE A 663 -29.12 6.91 7.43
C PHE A 663 -29.76 5.99 8.47
N ASN A 664 -29.15 5.89 9.66
CA ASN A 664 -29.71 5.08 10.74
C ASN A 664 -31.03 5.68 11.26
N ALA A 665 -31.10 7.01 11.38
CA ALA A 665 -32.35 7.69 11.73
C ALA A 665 -33.48 7.38 10.75
N ALA A 666 -33.20 7.40 9.44
CA ALA A 666 -34.19 7.08 8.41
C ALA A 666 -34.63 5.60 8.45
N LEU A 667 -33.77 4.68 8.85
CA LEU A 667 -34.15 3.28 9.09
C LEU A 667 -35.06 3.13 10.32
N LEU A 668 -34.85 3.93 11.36
CA LEU A 668 -35.70 3.94 12.56
C LEU A 668 -37.08 4.57 12.30
N ASP A 669 -37.16 5.54 11.41
CA ASP A 669 -38.42 6.17 10.96
C ASP A 669 -39.32 5.21 10.13
N LEU A 670 -38.79 4.05 9.70
CA LEU A 670 -39.46 3.13 8.79
C LEU A 670 -40.60 2.35 9.49
N ASN A 671 -41.77 2.37 8.86
CA ASN A 671 -42.95 1.61 9.27
C ASN A 671 -43.49 0.76 8.09
N GLU A 672 -44.58 0.04 8.31
CA GLU A 672 -45.24 -0.82 7.31
C GLU A 672 -45.77 -0.08 6.08
N ASP A 673 -46.03 1.22 6.22
CA ASP A 673 -46.58 2.08 5.16
C ASP A 673 -45.47 2.79 4.37
N GLY A 674 -44.20 2.63 4.76
CA GLY A 674 -43.08 3.41 4.28
C GLY A 674 -41.98 2.59 3.61
N ALA A 675 -41.23 3.24 2.72
CA ALA A 675 -39.99 2.69 2.18
C ALA A 675 -38.83 3.71 2.23
N LEU A 676 -37.61 3.22 2.45
CA LEU A 676 -36.38 4.02 2.32
C LEU A 676 -35.61 3.55 1.08
N LEU A 677 -35.27 4.49 0.20
CA LEU A 677 -34.51 4.23 -1.02
C LEU A 677 -33.11 4.82 -0.88
N VAL A 678 -32.08 4.00 -0.99
CA VAL A 678 -30.68 4.46 -1.13
C VAL A 678 -30.25 4.28 -2.58
N VAL A 679 -29.94 5.38 -3.26
CA VAL A 679 -29.65 5.36 -4.70
C VAL A 679 -28.20 5.74 -4.99
N ASP A 680 -27.59 5.00 -5.91
CA ASP A 680 -26.25 5.31 -6.42
C ASP A 680 -25.98 4.76 -7.82
N TYR A 681 -25.07 5.43 -8.54
CA TYR A 681 -24.52 4.93 -9.79
C TYR A 681 -23.22 4.18 -9.55
N LYS A 682 -23.13 2.98 -10.14
CA LYS A 682 -21.85 2.30 -10.26
C LYS A 682 -21.03 2.95 -11.37
N MET A 683 -19.70 2.93 -11.22
CA MET A 683 -18.79 3.16 -12.35
C MET A 683 -19.19 2.26 -13.54
N LYS A 684 -19.16 2.82 -14.75
CA LYS A 684 -19.57 2.14 -15.98
C LYS A 684 -18.96 0.75 -16.08
N ILE A 685 -19.80 -0.25 -16.37
CA ILE A 685 -19.35 -1.61 -16.60
C ILE A 685 -18.78 -1.66 -18.01
N LEU A 686 -17.51 -2.03 -18.14
CA LEU A 686 -16.85 -2.18 -19.43
C LEU A 686 -16.95 -3.63 -19.92
N PRO A 687 -17.00 -3.85 -21.25
CA PRO A 687 -16.89 -5.17 -21.84
C PRO A 687 -15.61 -5.89 -21.39
N LYS A 688 -15.71 -7.17 -21.03
CA LYS A 688 -14.61 -7.98 -20.49
C LYS A 688 -14.65 -9.41 -21.02
N THR A 689 -13.50 -9.88 -21.48
CA THR A 689 -13.30 -11.26 -21.93
C THR A 689 -12.29 -11.96 -21.04
N SER A 690 -12.29 -13.30 -21.04
CA SER A 690 -11.30 -14.09 -20.30
C SER A 690 -9.88 -13.95 -20.87
N ARG A 691 -9.77 -13.59 -22.15
CA ARG A 691 -8.53 -13.27 -22.88
C ARG A 691 -8.74 -11.95 -23.61
N GLU A 692 -8.04 -10.91 -23.15
CA GLU A 692 -8.17 -9.56 -23.69
C GLU A 692 -6.80 -9.13 -24.25
N THR A 693 -6.74 -8.80 -25.53
CA THR A 693 -5.50 -8.35 -26.16
C THR A 693 -5.23 -6.88 -25.82
N LYS A 694 -3.96 -6.44 -25.87
CA LYS A 694 -3.61 -5.02 -25.60
C LYS A 694 -4.29 -4.03 -26.56
N GLN A 695 -4.68 -4.47 -27.77
CA GLN A 695 -5.36 -3.65 -28.76
C GLN A 695 -6.86 -3.45 -28.44
N GLU A 696 -7.50 -4.43 -27.81
CA GLU A 696 -8.93 -4.37 -27.44
C GLU A 696 -9.21 -3.42 -26.26
N PHE A 697 -8.19 -3.00 -25.51
CA PHE A 697 -8.35 -2.24 -24.25
C PHE A 697 -8.74 -0.77 -24.43
N PHE A 698 -8.50 -0.15 -25.59
CA PHE A 698 -8.71 1.29 -25.79
C PHE A 698 -10.06 1.61 -26.45
N GLY A 699 -10.87 2.45 -25.79
CA GLY A 699 -12.08 3.04 -26.38
C GLY A 699 -13.39 2.28 -26.16
N LYS A 700 -13.43 1.28 -25.27
CA LYS A 700 -14.65 0.49 -25.00
C LYS A 700 -15.82 1.35 -24.49
N LYS A 701 -16.99 1.22 -25.13
CA LYS A 701 -18.27 1.77 -24.65
C LYS A 701 -18.76 0.91 -23.48
N GLY A 702 -18.92 1.52 -22.30
CA GLY A 702 -19.45 0.84 -21.12
C GLY A 702 -20.94 1.09 -20.91
N TRP A 703 -21.60 0.19 -20.18
CA TRP A 703 -22.99 0.31 -19.75
C TRP A 703 -23.09 1.13 -18.47
N ALA A 704 -24.12 1.96 -18.38
CA ALA A 704 -24.49 2.60 -17.11
C ALA A 704 -25.17 1.55 -16.21
N LEU A 705 -24.90 1.61 -14.92
CA LEU A 705 -25.59 0.80 -13.92
C LEU A 705 -26.01 1.70 -12.76
N HIS A 706 -27.31 1.78 -12.52
CA HIS A 706 -27.92 2.50 -11.41
C HIS A 706 -28.56 1.51 -10.45
N THR A 707 -28.23 1.61 -9.16
CA THR A 707 -28.76 0.74 -8.12
C THR A 707 -29.70 1.53 -7.23
N VAL A 708 -30.89 0.98 -6.99
CA VAL A 708 -31.80 1.42 -5.94
C VAL A 708 -31.85 0.33 -4.87
N LEU A 709 -31.32 0.61 -3.69
CA LEU A 709 -31.56 -0.24 -2.51
C LEU A 709 -32.86 0.19 -1.85
N LEU A 710 -33.85 -0.69 -1.89
CA LEU A 710 -35.16 -0.50 -1.27
C LEU A 710 -35.18 -1.18 0.10
N TYR A 711 -35.46 -0.41 1.14
CA TYR A 711 -35.63 -0.87 2.51
C TYR A 711 -37.11 -0.80 2.88
N THR A 712 -37.70 -1.94 3.27
CA THR A 712 -39.09 -2.04 3.73
C THR A 712 -39.19 -2.80 5.04
N LYS A 713 -40.24 -2.53 5.81
CA LYS A 713 -40.50 -3.18 7.10
C LYS A 713 -41.88 -3.82 7.10
N SER A 714 -42.00 -5.06 7.58
CA SER A 714 -43.28 -5.75 7.71
C SER A 714 -43.89 -5.51 9.11
N LYS A 715 -45.22 -5.55 9.20
CA LYS A 715 -46.04 -5.30 10.41
C LYS A 715 -45.55 -5.97 11.71
N GLU A 716 -44.90 -7.13 11.60
CA GLU A 716 -44.52 -7.96 12.75
C GLU A 716 -43.03 -8.38 12.74
N SER A 717 -42.22 -7.84 11.81
CA SER A 717 -40.79 -8.20 11.73
C SER A 717 -39.89 -7.23 12.49
N PHE A 718 -39.01 -7.80 13.32
CA PHE A 718 -37.84 -7.09 13.89
C PHE A 718 -36.69 -6.95 12.88
N GLU A 719 -36.95 -7.30 11.62
CA GLU A 719 -36.00 -7.25 10.51
C GLU A 719 -36.50 -6.28 9.44
N ILE A 720 -35.55 -5.59 8.82
CA ILE A 720 -35.74 -4.74 7.65
C ILE A 720 -35.38 -5.58 6.42
N ASN A 721 -36.29 -5.65 5.46
CA ASN A 721 -36.06 -6.29 4.18
C ASN A 721 -35.34 -5.31 3.25
N ILE A 722 -34.31 -5.81 2.55
CA ILE A 722 -33.53 -5.05 1.58
C ILE A 722 -33.68 -5.73 0.23
N GLN A 723 -34.05 -4.95 -0.79
CA GLN A 723 -34.01 -5.37 -2.18
C GLN A 723 -33.08 -4.43 -2.95
N ALA A 724 -32.10 -4.99 -3.65
CA ALA A 724 -31.25 -4.26 -4.55
C ALA A 724 -31.83 -4.36 -5.97
N ILE A 725 -32.27 -3.24 -6.54
CA ILE A 725 -32.79 -3.18 -7.89
C ILE A 725 -31.75 -2.50 -8.77
N ASP A 726 -31.07 -3.30 -9.59
CA ASP A 726 -29.98 -2.91 -10.46
C ASP A 726 -30.50 -2.69 -11.88
N HIS A 727 -30.51 -1.44 -12.31
CA HIS A 727 -30.88 -1.04 -13.67
C HIS A 727 -29.63 -0.81 -14.52
N TRP A 728 -29.39 -1.66 -15.50
CA TRP A 728 -28.35 -1.42 -16.51
C TRP A 728 -28.96 -0.81 -17.78
N SER A 729 -28.17 -0.01 -18.48
CA SER A 729 -28.62 0.67 -19.71
C SER A 729 -27.51 0.81 -20.73
N THR A 730 -27.87 0.80 -22.02
CA THR A 730 -26.98 1.17 -23.11
C THR A 730 -26.85 2.69 -23.28
N ASP A 731 -27.80 3.44 -22.72
CA ASP A 731 -27.68 4.88 -22.54
C ASP A 731 -26.61 5.21 -21.49
N ALA A 732 -25.58 5.89 -21.96
CA ALA A 732 -24.42 6.22 -21.16
C ALA A 732 -24.58 7.56 -20.40
N ARG A 733 -25.71 8.26 -20.56
CA ARG A 733 -26.01 9.55 -19.93
C ARG A 733 -26.60 9.33 -18.53
N GLN A 734 -25.81 9.68 -17.51
CA GLN A 734 -26.23 9.68 -16.12
C GLN A 734 -26.76 11.08 -15.76
N ASP A 735 -28.05 11.32 -15.97
CA ASP A 735 -28.71 12.62 -15.75
C ASP A 735 -29.97 12.49 -14.87
N ALA A 736 -30.64 13.63 -14.65
CA ALA A 736 -31.86 13.72 -13.86
C ALA A 736 -32.96 12.82 -14.41
N TRP A 737 -33.15 12.82 -15.74
CA TRP A 737 -34.18 12.05 -16.41
C TRP A 737 -33.95 10.55 -16.27
N PHE A 738 -32.71 10.07 -16.44
CA PHE A 738 -32.39 8.67 -16.17
C PHE A 738 -32.72 8.30 -14.72
N SER A 739 -32.32 9.13 -13.76
CA SER A 739 -32.57 8.88 -12.33
C SER A 739 -34.08 8.80 -12.04
N ALA A 740 -34.88 9.68 -12.64
CA ALA A 740 -36.33 9.66 -12.55
C ALA A 740 -36.95 8.39 -13.19
N CYS A 741 -36.49 7.99 -14.38
CA CYS A 741 -36.91 6.75 -15.04
C CYS A 741 -36.61 5.51 -14.19
N SER A 742 -35.42 5.45 -13.58
CA SER A 742 -35.05 4.33 -12.72
C SER A 742 -35.90 4.27 -11.45
N LEU A 743 -36.16 5.41 -10.80
CA LEU A 743 -37.07 5.48 -9.65
C LEU A 743 -38.51 5.10 -10.03
N HIS A 744 -39.01 5.58 -11.18
CA HIS A 744 -40.31 5.19 -11.72
C HIS A 744 -40.42 3.68 -11.89
N SER A 745 -39.42 3.06 -12.55
CA SER A 745 -39.36 1.60 -12.75
C SER A 745 -39.42 0.83 -11.44
N VAL A 746 -38.73 1.29 -10.39
CA VAL A 746 -38.83 0.68 -9.06
C VAL A 746 -40.26 0.73 -8.54
N ILE A 747 -40.87 1.91 -8.52
CA ILE A 747 -42.20 2.11 -7.92
C ILE A 747 -43.30 1.35 -8.65
N GLU A 748 -43.27 1.31 -9.98
CA GLU A 748 -44.28 0.58 -10.76
C GLU A 748 -44.17 -0.94 -10.61
N ASN A 749 -42.97 -1.46 -10.37
CA ASN A 749 -42.73 -2.90 -10.19
C ASN A 749 -42.87 -3.37 -8.73
N LEU A 750 -43.35 -2.53 -7.80
CA LEU A 750 -43.64 -2.96 -6.43
C LEU A 750 -45.02 -3.61 -6.34
N ASP A 751 -45.07 -4.85 -5.84
CA ASP A 751 -46.32 -5.57 -5.56
C ASP A 751 -47.23 -4.77 -4.61
N VAL A 752 -46.63 -4.11 -3.61
CA VAL A 752 -47.32 -3.26 -2.65
C VAL A 752 -46.64 -1.89 -2.65
N LYS A 753 -47.34 -0.88 -3.18
CA LYS A 753 -46.85 0.50 -3.22
C LYS A 753 -46.88 1.11 -1.80
N PRO A 754 -45.76 1.66 -1.29
CA PRO A 754 -45.74 2.32 0.01
C PRO A 754 -46.52 3.65 -0.05
N LYS A 755 -47.13 4.06 1.07
CA LYS A 755 -47.80 5.37 1.17
C LYS A 755 -46.81 6.52 1.12
N TRP A 756 -45.60 6.32 1.66
CA TRP A 756 -44.54 7.32 1.64
C TRP A 756 -43.17 6.73 1.39
N ILE A 757 -42.27 7.53 0.81
CA ILE A 757 -40.88 7.18 0.61
C ILE A 757 -39.93 8.24 1.20
N SER A 758 -38.77 7.79 1.67
CA SER A 758 -37.61 8.64 1.94
C SER A 758 -36.47 8.22 1.01
N ILE A 759 -35.72 9.19 0.49
CA ILE A 759 -34.63 8.93 -0.46
C ILE A 759 -33.32 9.43 0.13
N ILE A 760 -32.25 8.64 0.00
CA ILE A 760 -30.89 9.02 0.36
C ILE A 760 -30.00 8.81 -0.86
N SER A 761 -29.26 9.85 -1.24
CA SER A 761 -28.29 9.80 -2.33
C SER A 761 -27.05 10.61 -1.98
N ASP A 762 -26.01 10.54 -2.82
CA ASP A 762 -24.93 11.52 -2.70
C ASP A 762 -25.40 12.85 -3.27
N ASN A 763 -24.62 13.88 -2.98
CA ASN A 763 -24.74 15.17 -3.62
C ASN A 763 -24.20 15.12 -5.08
N GLY A 764 -24.52 14.09 -5.87
CA GLY A 764 -24.19 13.98 -7.29
C GLY A 764 -25.07 14.90 -8.15
N PRO A 765 -24.57 15.51 -9.25
CA PRO A 765 -25.38 16.43 -10.06
C PRO A 765 -26.56 15.76 -10.77
N HIS A 766 -26.51 14.44 -10.97
CA HIS A 766 -27.60 13.64 -11.54
C HIS A 766 -28.78 13.47 -10.57
N TYR A 767 -28.55 13.56 -9.25
CA TYR A 767 -29.63 13.59 -8.25
C TYR A 767 -29.97 15.02 -7.81
N HIS A 768 -28.95 15.81 -7.48
CA HIS A 768 -29.13 17.12 -6.87
C HIS A 768 -29.20 18.23 -7.93
N ASN A 769 -30.33 18.27 -8.63
CA ASN A 769 -30.63 19.27 -9.66
C ASN A 769 -32.12 19.66 -9.62
N SER A 770 -32.43 20.82 -10.20
CA SER A 770 -33.77 21.39 -10.14
C SER A 770 -34.81 20.57 -10.88
N GLU A 771 -34.43 19.94 -11.99
CA GLU A 771 -35.32 19.08 -12.76
C GLU A 771 -35.85 17.92 -11.92
N LEU A 772 -34.97 17.20 -11.22
CA LEU A 772 -35.37 16.09 -10.37
C LEU A 772 -36.19 16.54 -9.15
N MET A 773 -35.83 17.67 -8.51
CA MET A 773 -36.62 18.21 -7.39
C MET A 773 -38.04 18.60 -7.81
N ILE A 774 -38.21 19.13 -9.02
CA ILE A 774 -39.51 19.47 -9.61
C ILE A 774 -40.26 18.19 -9.96
N ILE A 775 -39.61 17.21 -10.58
CA ILE A 775 -40.21 15.92 -10.92
C ILE A 775 -40.77 15.22 -9.66
N MET A 776 -40.04 15.24 -8.54
CA MET A 776 -40.52 14.68 -7.26
C MET A 776 -41.78 15.37 -6.70
N SER A 777 -42.06 16.62 -7.08
CA SER A 777 -43.32 17.29 -6.66
C SER A 777 -44.57 16.67 -7.30
N LYS A 778 -44.41 15.95 -8.42
CA LYS A 778 -45.48 15.26 -9.13
C LYS A 778 -45.64 13.79 -8.74
N TRP A 779 -44.76 13.27 -7.90
CA TRP A 779 -44.76 11.85 -7.52
C TRP A 779 -46.05 11.42 -6.83
N HIS A 780 -46.62 12.27 -5.97
CA HIS A 780 -47.88 11.96 -5.30
C HIS A 780 -49.05 11.90 -6.28
N GLU A 781 -49.11 12.84 -7.23
CA GLU A 781 -50.12 12.87 -8.30
C GLU A 781 -50.04 11.63 -9.20
N TRP A 782 -48.83 11.17 -9.53
CA TRP A 782 -48.61 10.06 -10.46
C TRP A 782 -48.73 8.68 -9.84
N TYR A 783 -48.31 8.51 -8.58
CA TYR A 783 -48.18 7.18 -7.96
C TYR A 783 -49.02 7.01 -6.69
N GLY A 784 -49.61 8.10 -6.18
CA GLY A 784 -50.26 8.10 -4.85
C GLY A 784 -49.26 8.03 -3.69
N ILE A 785 -47.97 8.27 -3.94
CA ILE A 785 -46.89 8.10 -2.95
C ILE A 785 -46.34 9.46 -2.51
N GLN A 786 -46.31 9.71 -1.20
CA GLN A 786 -45.69 10.92 -0.65
C GLN A 786 -44.16 10.79 -0.62
N VAL A 787 -43.44 11.74 -1.22
CA VAL A 787 -41.99 11.86 -1.02
C VAL A 787 -41.75 12.65 0.27
N LYS A 788 -41.58 11.93 1.40
CA LYS A 788 -41.48 12.52 2.74
C LYS A 788 -40.21 13.37 2.88
N LYS A 789 -39.07 12.83 2.49
CA LYS A 789 -37.79 13.56 2.49
C LYS A 789 -36.79 12.96 1.51
N TRP A 790 -35.95 13.81 0.93
CA TRP A 790 -34.75 13.41 0.20
C TRP A 790 -33.53 14.03 0.90
N ILE A 791 -32.65 13.19 1.44
CA ILE A 791 -31.43 13.60 2.11
C ILE A 791 -30.22 13.37 1.19
N PHE A 792 -29.41 14.41 1.03
CA PHE A 792 -28.14 14.36 0.31
C PHE A 792 -26.99 14.16 1.28
N LEU A 793 -26.10 13.22 0.97
CA LEU A 793 -24.88 12.97 1.73
C LEU A 793 -23.70 13.76 1.13
N GLU A 794 -22.65 13.98 1.94
CA GLU A 794 -21.39 14.51 1.42
C GLU A 794 -20.79 13.54 0.38
N ALA A 795 -20.12 14.09 -0.63
CA ALA A 795 -19.60 13.30 -1.75
C ALA A 795 -18.61 12.21 -1.30
N GLY A 796 -18.86 10.96 -1.69
CA GLY A 796 -18.01 9.81 -1.36
C GLY A 796 -18.20 9.24 0.05
N GLU A 797 -19.28 9.58 0.75
CA GLU A 797 -19.51 9.19 2.14
C GLU A 797 -20.93 8.60 2.39
N ALA A 798 -21.08 7.84 3.49
CA ALA A 798 -22.28 7.13 3.99
C ALA A 798 -23.03 6.13 3.09
N LYS A 799 -22.68 5.97 1.81
CA LYS A 799 -23.23 4.95 0.90
C LYS A 799 -22.74 3.52 1.14
N THR A 800 -22.28 3.19 2.34
CA THR A 800 -21.57 1.93 2.61
C THR A 800 -22.36 0.66 2.25
N THR A 801 -23.70 0.72 2.25
CA THR A 801 -24.54 -0.41 1.84
C THR A 801 -24.55 -0.60 0.33
N VAL A 802 -24.86 0.45 -0.44
CA VAL A 802 -24.87 0.41 -1.91
C VAL A 802 -23.46 0.25 -2.49
N ASP A 803 -22.45 0.89 -1.89
CA ASP A 803 -21.04 0.71 -2.26
C ASP A 803 -20.58 -0.74 -2.08
N SER A 804 -21.04 -1.40 -1.00
CA SER A 804 -20.73 -2.81 -0.76
C SER A 804 -21.43 -3.71 -1.77
N HIS A 805 -22.68 -3.39 -2.13
CA HIS A 805 -23.41 -4.09 -3.18
C HIS A 805 -22.69 -3.96 -4.52
N HIS A 806 -22.25 -2.75 -4.88
CA HIS A 806 -21.43 -2.52 -6.06
C HIS A 806 -20.11 -3.30 -6.03
N ALA A 807 -19.49 -3.47 -4.87
CA ALA A 807 -18.30 -4.32 -4.73
C ALA A 807 -18.63 -5.81 -4.99
N GLN A 808 -19.77 -6.29 -4.50
CA GLN A 808 -20.28 -7.65 -4.78
C GLN A 808 -20.56 -7.84 -6.27
N ILE A 809 -21.20 -6.88 -6.94
CA ILE A 809 -21.39 -6.85 -8.41
C ILE A 809 -20.04 -6.99 -9.12
N SER A 810 -19.05 -6.19 -8.75
CA SER A 810 -17.70 -6.26 -9.34
C SER A 810 -17.03 -7.61 -9.13
N LEU A 811 -17.21 -8.23 -7.96
CA LEU A 811 -16.69 -9.56 -7.67
C LEU A 811 -17.42 -10.65 -8.47
N SER A 812 -18.74 -10.55 -8.60
CA SER A 812 -19.56 -11.49 -9.36
C SER A 812 -19.19 -11.47 -10.84
N ILE A 813 -19.05 -10.28 -11.44
CA ILE A 813 -18.56 -10.12 -12.82
C ILE A 813 -17.16 -10.71 -12.98
N LYS A 814 -16.23 -10.44 -12.05
CA LYS A 814 -14.88 -11.04 -12.09
C LYS A 814 -14.92 -12.57 -12.02
N ARG A 815 -15.78 -13.14 -11.17
CA ARG A 815 -15.94 -14.59 -11.03
C ARG A 815 -16.53 -15.18 -12.30
N PHE A 816 -17.55 -14.55 -12.87
CA PHE A 816 -18.18 -14.93 -14.14
C PHE A 816 -17.15 -15.00 -15.26
N VAL A 817 -16.29 -13.99 -15.40
CA VAL A 817 -15.21 -13.99 -16.40
C VAL A 817 -14.16 -15.07 -16.14
N ARG A 818 -13.80 -15.32 -14.88
CA ARG A 818 -12.81 -16.35 -14.51
C ARG A 818 -13.26 -17.78 -14.81
N ILE A 819 -14.55 -18.06 -14.78
CA ILE A 819 -15.10 -19.39 -15.09
C ILE A 819 -15.40 -19.56 -16.59
N GLY A 820 -14.94 -18.63 -17.43
CA GLY A 820 -15.07 -18.69 -18.88
C GLY A 820 -16.22 -17.85 -19.46
N GLY A 821 -16.97 -17.10 -18.65
CA GLY A 821 -17.97 -16.15 -19.14
C GLY A 821 -17.35 -14.90 -19.77
N GLU A 822 -18.11 -14.18 -20.57
CA GLU A 822 -17.71 -12.91 -21.19
C GLU A 822 -18.80 -11.86 -20.98
N ILE A 823 -18.41 -10.59 -20.86
CA ILE A 823 -19.32 -9.45 -20.85
C ILE A 823 -19.12 -8.73 -22.20
N GLN A 824 -19.97 -9.01 -23.18
CA GLN A 824 -19.96 -8.41 -24.51
C GLN A 824 -21.22 -7.58 -24.75
N GLU A 825 -22.33 -8.00 -24.15
CA GLU A 825 -23.64 -7.35 -24.22
C GLU A 825 -24.19 -7.07 -22.81
N GLY A 826 -25.19 -6.20 -22.72
CA GLY A 826 -25.76 -5.85 -21.41
C GLY A 826 -26.47 -7.02 -20.72
N ASN A 827 -27.04 -7.96 -21.49
CA ASN A 827 -27.63 -9.18 -20.94
C ASN A 827 -26.62 -10.06 -20.18
N ASP A 828 -25.34 -10.00 -20.55
CA ASP A 828 -24.27 -10.70 -19.83
C ASP A 828 -24.08 -10.14 -18.41
N ILE A 829 -24.37 -8.85 -18.21
CA ILE A 829 -24.37 -8.22 -16.88
C ILE A 829 -25.44 -8.89 -16.01
N THR A 830 -26.66 -9.03 -16.53
CA THR A 830 -27.75 -9.75 -15.84
C THR A 830 -27.33 -11.17 -15.49
N ALA A 831 -26.77 -11.93 -16.44
CA ALA A 831 -26.30 -13.29 -16.19
C ALA A 831 -25.21 -13.36 -15.10
N ALA A 832 -24.31 -12.37 -15.07
CA ALA A 832 -23.20 -12.31 -14.13
C ALA A 832 -23.62 -11.95 -12.71
N ILE A 833 -24.71 -11.19 -12.50
CA ILE A 833 -25.05 -10.63 -11.17
C ILE A 833 -26.38 -11.13 -10.59
N LYS A 834 -27.25 -11.79 -11.37
CA LYS A 834 -28.58 -12.30 -10.93
C LYS A 834 -28.59 -13.22 -9.71
N ASN A 835 -27.43 -13.75 -9.30
CA ASN A 835 -27.33 -14.67 -8.16
C ASN A 835 -26.88 -13.96 -6.87
N ILE A 836 -26.74 -12.63 -6.85
CA ILE A 836 -26.46 -11.87 -5.64
C ILE A 836 -27.75 -11.85 -4.78
N ALA A 837 -27.59 -12.02 -3.47
CA ALA A 837 -28.74 -12.09 -2.55
C ALA A 837 -29.55 -10.78 -2.57
N GLY A 838 -30.88 -10.90 -2.54
CA GLY A 838 -31.81 -9.77 -2.57
C GLY A 838 -31.72 -8.92 -3.84
N THR A 839 -31.10 -9.41 -4.92
CA THR A 839 -30.84 -8.61 -6.12
C THR A 839 -31.80 -8.93 -7.26
N SER A 840 -32.39 -7.87 -7.81
CA SER A 840 -33.20 -7.85 -9.01
C SER A 840 -32.50 -7.03 -10.07
N VAL A 841 -32.43 -7.52 -11.29
CA VAL A 841 -31.72 -6.86 -12.40
C VAL A 841 -32.69 -6.65 -13.55
N ALA A 842 -32.72 -5.44 -14.08
CA ALA A 842 -33.51 -5.10 -15.25
C ALA A 842 -32.72 -4.21 -16.22
N HIS A 843 -33.02 -4.34 -17.51
CA HIS A 843 -32.59 -3.40 -18.53
C HIS A 843 -33.56 -2.22 -18.57
N ILE A 844 -33.03 -1.00 -18.58
CA ILE A 844 -33.83 0.22 -18.72
C ILE A 844 -33.31 1.10 -19.87
N GLU A 845 -34.22 1.62 -20.68
CA GLU A 845 -33.92 2.66 -21.68
C GLU A 845 -34.85 3.86 -21.48
N PRO A 846 -34.33 5.03 -21.06
CA PRO A 846 -35.11 6.25 -20.97
C PRO A 846 -35.65 6.69 -22.33
N ASN A 847 -36.94 7.00 -22.41
CA ASN A 847 -37.49 7.61 -23.61
C ASN A 847 -37.10 9.09 -23.68
N ARG A 848 -36.10 9.42 -24.50
CA ARG A 848 -35.58 10.80 -24.67
C ARG A 848 -36.31 11.61 -25.74
N THR A 849 -37.25 11.03 -26.48
CA THR A 849 -37.93 11.72 -27.59
C THR A 849 -38.83 12.88 -27.12
N LYS A 850 -39.19 12.91 -25.83
CA LYS A 850 -40.01 13.93 -25.18
C LYS A 850 -39.24 14.88 -24.25
N GLU A 851 -37.90 14.94 -24.31
CA GLU A 851 -37.15 15.95 -23.55
C GLU A 851 -37.60 17.36 -23.97
N SER A 852 -38.16 18.12 -23.01
CA SER A 852 -38.55 19.51 -23.25
C SER A 852 -37.30 20.30 -23.62
N LYS A 853 -37.25 20.82 -24.85
CA LYS A 853 -36.09 21.51 -25.43
C LYS A 853 -35.75 22.86 -24.74
N GLY A 854 -36.33 23.17 -23.59
CA GLY A 854 -36.08 24.39 -22.81
C GLY A 854 -35.11 24.14 -21.66
N LYS A 855 -34.06 24.98 -21.52
CA LYS A 855 -33.24 24.97 -20.30
C LYS A 855 -34.10 25.40 -19.11
N SER A 856 -34.42 24.45 -18.23
CA SER A 856 -35.00 24.69 -16.90
C SER A 856 -34.14 25.70 -16.11
N MET A 857 -34.78 26.60 -15.37
CA MET A 857 -34.05 27.54 -14.51
C MET A 857 -33.62 26.83 -13.23
N THR A 858 -32.41 27.12 -12.77
CA THR A 858 -31.86 26.54 -11.54
C THR A 858 -32.55 27.16 -10.32
N ILE A 859 -33.07 26.31 -9.42
CA ILE A 859 -33.58 26.72 -8.11
C ILE A 859 -32.43 27.44 -7.36
N PRO A 860 -32.64 28.71 -6.95
CA PRO A 860 -31.60 29.49 -6.27
C PRO A 860 -31.07 28.77 -5.02
N GLY A 861 -29.75 28.74 -4.88
CA GLY A 861 -29.10 28.13 -3.72
C GLY A 861 -29.19 26.61 -3.64
N ILE A 862 -29.68 25.88 -4.65
CA ILE A 862 -29.88 24.41 -4.62
C ILE A 862 -28.71 23.65 -3.98
N SER A 863 -27.45 24.03 -4.26
CA SER A 863 -26.25 23.38 -3.72
C SER A 863 -26.04 23.54 -2.21
N ASN A 864 -26.80 24.41 -1.53
CA ASN A 864 -26.69 24.70 -0.11
C ASN A 864 -27.52 23.75 0.76
N TRP A 865 -28.51 23.08 0.18
CA TRP A 865 -29.52 22.32 0.89
C TRP A 865 -29.14 20.83 0.94
N PHE A 866 -29.29 20.19 2.10
CA PHE A 866 -29.06 18.75 2.26
C PHE A 866 -30.35 17.97 2.46
N GLU A 867 -31.48 18.61 2.76
CA GLU A 867 -32.78 17.94 2.84
C GLU A 867 -33.85 18.69 2.07
N TRP A 868 -34.68 17.92 1.36
CA TRP A 868 -35.83 18.37 0.61
C TRP A 868 -37.07 17.59 1.02
N THR A 869 -38.24 18.24 1.04
CA THR A 869 -39.54 17.62 1.33
C THR A 869 -40.65 18.21 0.46
N TRP A 870 -41.68 17.41 0.20
CA TRP A 870 -42.82 17.73 -0.66
C TRP A 870 -44.13 17.51 0.12
N PRO A 871 -44.56 18.51 0.92
CA PRO A 871 -45.84 18.46 1.64
C PRO A 871 -47.02 18.30 0.68
N ILE A 872 -47.90 17.36 1.00
CA ILE A 872 -49.13 17.06 0.24
C ILE A 872 -50.41 17.56 0.95
N GLU A 873 -50.31 17.83 2.24
CA GLU A 873 -51.41 18.27 3.11
C GLU A 873 -50.96 19.50 3.93
N GLY A 874 -51.93 20.29 4.39
CA GLY A 874 -51.70 21.51 5.17
C GLY A 874 -51.49 22.78 4.31
N GLU A 875 -51.14 23.88 4.96
CA GLU A 875 -50.96 25.20 4.32
C GLU A 875 -49.81 25.21 3.29
N ASP A 876 -48.82 24.34 3.48
CA ASP A 876 -47.68 24.17 2.58
C ASP A 876 -47.95 23.17 1.44
N ALA A 877 -49.17 22.64 1.28
CA ALA A 877 -49.47 21.63 0.25
C ALA A 877 -49.08 22.12 -1.17
N GLY A 878 -48.31 21.29 -1.89
CA GLY A 878 -47.80 21.60 -3.22
C GLY A 878 -46.53 22.46 -3.26
N TYR A 879 -46.01 22.88 -2.10
CA TYR A 879 -44.70 23.53 -2.02
C TYR A 879 -43.56 22.50 -2.11
N ILE A 880 -42.40 22.98 -2.54
CA ILE A 880 -41.12 22.27 -2.34
C ILE A 880 -40.41 22.98 -1.20
N LYS A 881 -40.04 22.26 -0.14
CA LYS A 881 -39.29 22.84 0.99
C LYS A 881 -37.89 22.23 1.05
N ALA A 882 -36.90 23.07 1.34
CA ALA A 882 -35.51 22.67 1.49
C ALA A 882 -34.93 23.20 2.80
N ARG A 883 -34.03 22.47 3.46
CA ARG A 883 -33.25 22.97 4.60
C ARG A 883 -31.76 22.64 4.54
N ALA A 884 -30.95 23.50 5.15
CA ALA A 884 -29.50 23.46 5.03
C ALA A 884 -28.95 22.17 5.62
N MET A 885 -29.44 21.72 6.78
CA MET A 885 -29.07 20.45 7.40
C MET A 885 -30.31 19.67 7.82
N PRO A 886 -30.30 18.33 7.76
CA PRO A 886 -31.44 17.57 8.24
C PRO A 886 -31.72 17.84 9.71
N ASN A 887 -32.98 17.92 10.10
CA ASN A 887 -33.47 18.22 11.45
C ASN A 887 -32.97 19.52 12.11
N VAL A 888 -32.26 20.39 11.38
CA VAL A 888 -31.62 21.61 11.92
C VAL A 888 -31.86 22.80 10.99
N GLY A 889 -32.33 23.89 11.58
CA GLY A 889 -32.56 25.16 10.91
C GLY A 889 -33.89 25.27 10.16
N ASN A 890 -34.14 26.48 9.65
CA ASN A 890 -35.41 26.85 9.04
C ASN A 890 -35.60 26.27 7.63
N TRP A 891 -36.85 26.00 7.28
CA TRP A 891 -37.23 25.62 5.93
C TRP A 891 -37.24 26.84 5.01
N THR A 892 -36.69 26.66 3.80
CA THR A 892 -36.96 27.55 2.67
C THR A 892 -38.00 26.90 1.78
N SER A 893 -39.12 27.60 1.61
CA SER A 893 -40.28 27.11 0.87
C SER A 893 -40.34 27.75 -0.53
N PHE A 894 -40.58 26.91 -1.54
CA PHE A 894 -40.83 27.32 -2.92
C PHE A 894 -42.29 27.05 -3.26
N SER A 895 -43.05 28.11 -3.54
CA SER A 895 -44.47 28.03 -3.89
C SER A 895 -44.70 27.38 -5.27
N PRO A 896 -45.90 26.80 -5.51
CA PRO A 896 -46.29 26.29 -6.83
C PRO A 896 -46.03 27.30 -7.98
N ALA A 897 -46.31 28.59 -7.75
CA ALA A 897 -46.06 29.65 -8.73
C ALA A 897 -44.56 29.85 -9.04
N GLN A 898 -43.68 29.68 -8.05
CA GLN A 898 -42.22 29.71 -8.26
C GLN A 898 -41.73 28.45 -8.99
N ILE A 899 -42.28 27.28 -8.63
CA ILE A 899 -41.96 25.98 -9.24
C ILE A 899 -42.29 26.00 -10.74
N GLN A 900 -43.46 26.53 -11.10
CA GLN A 900 -43.88 26.67 -12.50
C GLN A 900 -42.97 27.63 -13.28
N LYS A 901 -42.41 28.67 -12.65
CA LYS A 901 -41.39 29.52 -13.29
C LYS A 901 -40.09 28.75 -13.56
N PHE A 902 -39.71 27.82 -12.68
CA PHE A 902 -38.52 27.01 -12.86
C PHE A 902 -38.69 25.95 -13.97
N ALA A 903 -39.87 25.36 -14.09
CA ALA A 903 -40.23 24.38 -15.12
C ALA A 903 -40.64 25.05 -16.45
N LYS A 904 -39.75 25.12 -17.45
CA LYS A 904 -40.12 25.56 -18.80
C LYS A 904 -40.69 24.40 -19.63
N GLY A 905 -41.98 24.11 -19.46
CA GLY A 905 -42.74 23.11 -20.22
C GLY A 905 -43.58 22.19 -19.33
N GLU A 906 -44.33 21.28 -19.96
CA GLU A 906 -45.06 20.23 -19.23
C GLU A 906 -44.08 19.26 -18.56
N ILE A 907 -44.33 18.97 -17.28
CA ILE A 907 -43.58 17.97 -16.52
C ILE A 907 -44.22 16.63 -16.86
N ASN A 908 -43.54 15.82 -17.67
CA ASN A 908 -44.03 14.52 -18.10
C ASN A 908 -43.69 13.42 -17.09
N GLN A 909 -44.62 12.49 -16.89
CA GLN A 909 -44.34 11.25 -16.16
C GLN A 909 -43.26 10.44 -16.91
N PRO A 910 -42.22 9.94 -16.23
CA PRO A 910 -41.24 9.07 -16.85
C PRO A 910 -41.91 7.79 -17.37
N LEU A 911 -41.70 7.46 -18.64
CA LEU A 911 -42.16 6.20 -19.27
C LEU A 911 -41.00 5.54 -20.01
N PRO A 912 -40.04 4.95 -19.28
CA PRO A 912 -38.93 4.22 -19.88
C PRO A 912 -39.38 2.87 -20.45
N GLN A 913 -38.62 2.33 -21.39
CA GLN A 913 -38.72 0.91 -21.74
C GLN A 913 -37.96 0.11 -20.67
N VAL A 914 -38.62 -0.88 -20.07
CA VAL A 914 -38.06 -1.71 -19.00
C VAL A 914 -38.23 -3.18 -19.38
N SER A 915 -37.18 -3.98 -19.27
CA SER A 915 -37.28 -5.44 -19.41
C SER A 915 -37.92 -6.08 -18.18
N GLU A 916 -38.36 -7.33 -18.30
CA GLU A 916 -38.75 -8.13 -17.13
C GLU A 916 -37.58 -8.22 -16.14
N SER A 917 -37.87 -7.98 -14.86
CA SER A 917 -36.87 -7.97 -13.80
C SER A 917 -36.60 -9.38 -13.29
N THR A 918 -35.34 -9.71 -12.99
CA THR A 918 -35.02 -11.01 -12.39
C THR A 918 -35.53 -11.12 -10.95
N GLU A 919 -36.04 -12.30 -10.58
CA GLU A 919 -36.40 -12.60 -9.20
C GLU A 919 -35.17 -12.89 -8.33
N PRO A 920 -35.09 -12.32 -7.10
CA PRO A 920 -34.04 -12.62 -6.16
C PRO A 920 -34.07 -14.08 -5.72
N LYS A 921 -32.94 -14.79 -5.83
CA LYS A 921 -32.85 -16.21 -5.40
C LYS A 921 -32.82 -16.42 -3.88
N SER A 922 -32.48 -15.38 -3.13
CA SER A 922 -32.46 -15.42 -1.67
C SER A 922 -32.81 -14.04 -1.10
N PRO A 923 -33.48 -13.98 0.07
CA PRO A 923 -33.82 -12.71 0.69
C PRO A 923 -32.58 -12.04 1.30
N TRP A 924 -32.57 -10.71 1.31
CA TRP A 924 -31.58 -9.93 2.05
C TRP A 924 -32.29 -9.19 3.20
N LYS A 925 -32.07 -9.65 4.43
CA LYS A 925 -32.66 -9.07 5.64
C LYS A 925 -31.58 -8.61 6.61
N ILE A 926 -31.84 -7.51 7.32
CA ILE A 926 -30.99 -7.01 8.40
C ILE A 926 -31.83 -6.74 9.66
N PRO A 927 -31.27 -6.89 10.87
CA PRO A 927 -31.97 -6.45 12.08
C PRO A 927 -32.12 -4.92 12.09
N ILE A 928 -33.14 -4.42 12.81
CA ILE A 928 -33.31 -2.98 13.06
C ILE A 928 -32.07 -2.47 13.84
N PRO A 929 -31.49 -1.31 13.47
CA PRO A 929 -30.41 -0.71 14.24
C PRO A 929 -30.85 -0.45 15.69
N HIS A 930 -30.11 -0.94 16.67
CA HIS A 930 -30.46 -0.71 18.08
C HIS A 930 -30.00 0.69 18.53
N ALA A 931 -30.83 1.39 19.29
CA ALA A 931 -30.47 2.69 19.91
C ALA A 931 -29.28 2.59 20.88
N SER A 932 -28.95 1.38 21.36
CA SER A 932 -27.78 1.18 22.21
C SER A 932 -26.45 1.13 21.44
N GLY A 933 -26.49 1.07 20.09
CA GLY A 933 -25.32 0.78 19.25
C GLY A 933 -24.72 -0.63 19.47
N LEU A 934 -25.27 -1.39 20.41
CA LEU A 934 -24.89 -2.77 20.71
C LEU A 934 -25.40 -3.65 19.59
N CYS A 935 -24.54 -4.51 19.06
CA CYS A 935 -24.99 -5.58 18.17
C CYS A 935 -24.93 -6.88 18.98
N PRO A 936 -26.06 -7.47 19.39
CA PRO A 936 -26.08 -8.71 20.16
C PRO A 936 -25.27 -9.83 19.51
N LYS A 937 -25.27 -9.90 18.17
CA LYS A 937 -24.44 -10.84 17.39
C LYS A 937 -22.92 -10.68 17.65
N ARG A 938 -22.47 -9.48 18.04
CA ARG A 938 -21.08 -9.08 18.30
C ARG A 938 -20.69 -9.07 19.80
N LEU A 939 -21.64 -9.17 20.72
CA LEU A 939 -21.32 -9.16 22.17
C LEU A 939 -20.73 -10.51 22.61
N PRO A 940 -19.67 -10.55 23.43
CA PRO A 940 -19.21 -11.76 24.12
C PRO A 940 -20.33 -12.44 24.90
N LEU A 941 -20.26 -13.75 25.12
CA LEU A 941 -21.30 -14.47 25.87
C LEU A 941 -21.53 -13.87 27.26
N GLN A 942 -20.44 -13.46 27.93
CA GLN A 942 -20.46 -12.87 29.27
C GLN A 942 -21.09 -11.48 29.30
N GLU A 943 -20.75 -10.60 28.35
CA GLU A 943 -21.42 -9.30 28.20
C GLU A 943 -22.88 -9.47 27.78
N LEU A 944 -23.19 -10.45 26.94
CA LEU A 944 -24.55 -10.72 26.51
C LEU A 944 -25.41 -11.24 27.67
N THR A 945 -24.87 -12.07 28.56
CA THR A 945 -25.54 -12.44 29.81
C THR A 945 -25.63 -11.27 30.78
N ASN A 946 -24.61 -10.41 30.87
CA ASN A 946 -24.65 -9.21 31.70
C ASN A 946 -25.72 -8.22 31.21
N GLU A 947 -25.82 -7.97 29.91
CA GLU A 947 -26.84 -7.08 29.32
C GLU A 947 -28.26 -7.65 29.48
N LEU A 948 -28.42 -8.97 29.41
CA LEU A 948 -29.69 -9.67 29.71
C LEU A 948 -30.05 -9.58 31.20
N GLN A 949 -29.08 -9.77 32.10
CA GLN A 949 -29.26 -9.65 33.56
C GLN A 949 -29.53 -8.20 33.99
N ASN A 950 -28.81 -7.23 33.43
CA ASN A 950 -29.01 -5.78 33.63
C ASN A 950 -30.43 -5.37 33.23
N ARG A 951 -31.01 -6.02 32.21
CA ARG A 951 -32.40 -5.82 31.76
C ARG A 951 -33.42 -6.72 32.46
N LYS A 952 -32.99 -7.49 33.47
CA LYS A 952 -33.83 -8.42 34.26
C LYS A 952 -34.58 -9.46 33.40
N ILE A 953 -33.97 -9.94 32.32
CA ILE A 953 -34.58 -10.98 31.47
C ILE A 953 -34.18 -12.37 31.98
N ASP A 954 -35.17 -13.18 32.35
CA ASP A 954 -34.96 -14.60 32.64
C ASP A 954 -34.84 -15.40 31.34
N TYR A 955 -33.65 -15.97 31.12
CA TYR A 955 -33.32 -16.80 29.96
C TYR A 955 -33.21 -18.29 30.30
N LYS A 956 -33.74 -18.75 31.45
CA LYS A 956 -33.95 -20.18 31.82
C LYS A 956 -32.78 -21.13 31.49
N ASN A 957 -31.56 -20.87 32.01
CA ASN A 957 -30.36 -21.71 31.82
C ASN A 957 -30.02 -22.05 30.34
N GLN A 958 -30.39 -21.18 29.40
CA GLN A 958 -30.24 -21.43 27.97
C GLN A 958 -28.82 -21.07 27.48
N ASN A 959 -27.92 -22.06 27.41
CA ASN A 959 -26.49 -21.85 27.08
C ASN A 959 -26.16 -21.67 25.59
N LYS A 960 -27.15 -21.70 24.69
CA LYS A 960 -26.90 -21.53 23.24
C LYS A 960 -26.86 -20.05 22.89
N ARG A 961 -25.67 -19.52 22.58
CA ARG A 961 -25.41 -18.12 22.17
C ARG A 961 -26.44 -17.58 21.17
N GLN A 962 -26.77 -18.33 20.11
CA GLN A 962 -27.76 -17.90 19.11
C GLN A 962 -29.11 -17.53 19.72
N LYS A 963 -29.60 -18.32 20.67
CA LYS A 963 -30.88 -18.07 21.34
C LYS A 963 -30.81 -16.88 22.29
N LEU A 964 -29.69 -16.69 22.99
CA LEU A 964 -29.50 -15.52 23.85
C LEU A 964 -29.37 -14.24 23.02
N VAL A 965 -28.68 -14.32 21.87
CA VAL A 965 -28.59 -13.24 20.88
C VAL A 965 -29.99 -12.86 20.42
N GLU A 966 -30.82 -13.82 19.99
CA GLU A 966 -32.20 -13.56 19.58
C GLU A 966 -33.05 -12.91 20.67
N ILE A 967 -32.91 -13.33 21.93
CA ILE A 967 -33.64 -12.74 23.07
C ILE A 967 -33.20 -11.28 23.28
N LEU A 968 -31.90 -11.01 23.30
CA LEU A 968 -31.37 -9.66 23.48
C LEU A 968 -31.69 -8.76 22.28
N ASP A 969 -31.62 -9.28 21.04
CA ASP A 969 -32.00 -8.58 19.80
C ASP A 969 -33.45 -8.12 19.86
N LYS A 970 -34.36 -9.03 20.24
CA LYS A 970 -35.78 -8.71 20.42
C LYS A 970 -35.99 -7.66 21.51
N LYS A 971 -35.30 -7.78 22.66
CA LYS A 971 -35.44 -6.79 23.74
C LYS A 971 -34.90 -5.42 23.36
N LEU A 972 -33.70 -5.34 22.78
CA LEU A 972 -33.12 -4.07 22.33
C LEU A 972 -33.98 -3.42 21.25
N THR A 973 -34.57 -4.23 20.38
CA THR A 973 -35.50 -3.72 19.36
C THR A 973 -36.78 -3.19 20.01
N ASN A 974 -37.35 -3.89 20.99
CA ASN A 974 -38.48 -3.38 21.76
C ASN A 974 -38.12 -2.10 22.54
N GLU A 975 -36.96 -2.02 23.19
CA GLU A 975 -36.49 -0.80 23.86
C GLU A 975 -36.35 0.38 22.88
N THR A 976 -35.87 0.11 21.66
CA THR A 976 -35.73 1.11 20.60
C THR A 976 -37.09 1.57 20.08
N LEU A 977 -38.10 0.69 20.05
CA LEU A 977 -39.46 0.99 19.60
C LEU A 977 -40.35 1.62 20.69
N GLU A 978 -40.13 1.25 21.97
CA GLU A 978 -40.85 1.75 23.15
C GLU A 978 -40.34 3.13 23.60
N ASN A 979 -39.04 3.42 23.47
CA ASN A 979 -38.43 4.72 23.82
C ASN A 979 -38.65 5.80 22.74
N LYS A 980 -39.90 6.07 22.35
CA LYS A 980 -40.25 7.25 21.54
C LYS A 980 -39.96 8.60 22.23
N GLY A 981 -39.45 8.58 23.46
CA GLY A 981 -38.97 9.75 24.21
C GLY A 981 -37.46 9.75 24.36
N LEU A 982 -36.84 10.88 24.02
CA LEU A 982 -35.43 11.28 24.21
C LEU A 982 -34.57 10.32 25.08
N CYS A 983 -34.01 9.27 24.47
CA CYS A 983 -32.87 8.59 25.07
C CYS A 983 -31.60 9.35 24.67
N MET A 984 -31.32 10.45 25.35
CA MET A 984 -29.96 10.96 25.46
C MET A 984 -29.20 9.98 26.35
N ARG A 985 -28.41 9.07 25.78
CA ARG A 985 -27.42 8.33 26.59
C ARG A 985 -26.03 8.47 26.02
N ASN A 986 -25.18 9.01 26.88
CA ASN A 986 -23.75 8.80 26.95
C ASN A 986 -23.41 7.38 26.48
N CYS A 987 -22.82 7.26 25.30
CA CYS A 987 -22.13 6.04 24.91
C CYS A 987 -21.04 5.77 25.97
N SER A 988 -21.29 4.81 26.85
CA SER A 988 -20.26 4.16 27.65
C SER A 988 -19.42 3.25 26.74
N ILE A 989 -18.69 3.86 25.81
CA ILE A 989 -17.45 3.32 25.26
C ILE A 989 -16.39 4.27 25.80
N SER A 990 -15.79 3.90 26.93
CA SER A 990 -14.69 4.61 27.62
C SER A 990 -14.61 6.11 27.32
N HIS A 991 -15.18 6.96 28.18
CA HIS A 991 -14.75 8.36 28.23
C HIS A 991 -13.23 8.35 28.39
N LYS A 992 -12.49 8.56 27.29
CA LYS A 992 -11.21 9.24 27.42
C LYS A 992 -11.61 10.59 27.97
N GLU A 993 -11.19 10.88 29.20
CA GLU A 993 -11.25 12.23 29.73
C GLU A 993 -10.45 13.11 28.77
N TYR A 994 -11.16 13.80 27.88
CA TYR A 994 -10.57 14.79 27.02
C TYR A 994 -10.46 16.09 27.82
N THR A 995 -9.33 16.77 27.69
CA THR A 995 -9.08 18.00 28.44
C THR A 995 -9.88 19.15 27.84
N THR A 996 -11.06 19.40 28.41
CA THR A 996 -11.77 20.67 28.25
C THR A 996 -11.28 21.66 29.29
N ARG A 997 -11.33 22.96 28.96
CA ARG A 997 -11.08 24.03 29.92
C ARG A 997 -12.20 25.06 29.85
N PRO A 998 -12.45 25.84 30.93
CA PRO A 998 -13.40 26.93 30.91
C PRO A 998 -13.09 27.90 29.76
N LEU A 999 -14.13 28.28 29.00
CA LEU A 999 -14.05 29.32 27.98
C LEU A 999 -13.88 30.66 28.67
N LEU A 1000 -12.78 31.37 28.42
CA LEU A 1000 -12.49 32.64 29.09
C LEU A 1000 -13.26 33.81 28.47
N ASN A 1001 -13.49 33.78 27.14
CA ASN A 1001 -14.32 34.75 26.40
C ASN A 1001 -14.78 34.14 25.06
N MET A 1002 -15.92 34.57 24.51
CA MET A 1002 -16.43 34.16 23.19
C MET A 1002 -15.46 34.44 22.03
N THR A 1003 -14.52 35.36 22.21
CA THR A 1003 -13.45 35.65 21.22
C THR A 1003 -12.37 34.56 21.15
N GLU A 1004 -12.32 33.63 22.10
CA GLU A 1004 -11.35 32.53 22.12
C GLU A 1004 -11.62 31.49 21.00
N PHE A 1005 -12.88 31.37 20.54
CA PHE A 1005 -13.22 30.56 19.38
C PHE A 1005 -13.35 31.44 18.13
N PRO A 1006 -12.45 31.31 17.13
CA PRO A 1006 -12.37 32.27 16.03
C PRO A 1006 -13.39 32.03 14.90
N LEU A 1007 -14.24 31.01 15.01
CA LEU A 1007 -15.23 30.68 13.97
C LEU A 1007 -16.61 31.22 14.35
N SER A 1008 -17.24 31.95 13.42
CA SER A 1008 -18.60 32.45 13.58
C SER A 1008 -19.61 31.31 13.63
N SER A 1009 -20.76 31.54 14.27
CA SER A 1009 -21.90 30.63 14.18
C SER A 1009 -22.24 30.32 12.71
N GLY A 1010 -22.54 29.06 12.40
CA GLY A 1010 -22.82 28.60 11.03
C GLY A 1010 -21.58 28.34 10.16
N TRP A 1011 -20.37 28.30 10.73
CA TRP A 1011 -19.11 28.09 10.00
C TRP A 1011 -19.05 26.78 9.20
N ALA A 1012 -19.83 25.76 9.59
CA ALA A 1012 -19.86 24.47 8.90
C ALA A 1012 -20.98 24.35 7.85
N THR A 1013 -21.81 25.38 7.62
CA THR A 1013 -22.85 25.35 6.59
C THR A 1013 -22.26 25.35 5.16
N LYS A 1014 -23.03 24.93 4.16
CA LYS A 1014 -22.63 25.04 2.75
C LYS A 1014 -22.55 26.48 2.26
N GLU A 1015 -23.35 27.37 2.85
CA GLU A 1015 -23.41 28.78 2.49
C GLU A 1015 -22.12 29.52 2.87
N ALA A 1016 -21.58 29.22 4.05
CA ALA A 1016 -20.31 29.75 4.55
C ALA A 1016 -19.06 29.20 3.81
N GLN A 1017 -19.22 28.23 2.88
CA GLN A 1017 -18.08 27.62 2.19
C GLN A 1017 -17.37 28.58 1.25
N LYS A 1018 -16.04 28.66 1.39
CA LYS A 1018 -15.16 29.37 0.46
C LYS A 1018 -14.75 28.51 -0.75
N TYR A 1019 -14.54 27.21 -0.53
CA TYR A 1019 -14.06 26.27 -1.55
C TYR A 1019 -15.16 25.28 -1.96
N GLY A 1020 -15.00 24.65 -3.14
CA GLY A 1020 -15.89 23.56 -3.56
C GLY A 1020 -17.32 23.93 -3.93
N LYS A 1021 -17.69 25.23 -3.95
CA LYS A 1021 -19.01 25.69 -4.43
C LYS A 1021 -19.23 25.27 -5.90
N LYS A 1022 -20.26 24.47 -6.15
CA LYS A 1022 -20.66 24.09 -7.51
C LYS A 1022 -21.18 25.34 -8.24
N GLY A 1023 -20.71 25.57 -9.47
CA GLY A 1023 -21.13 26.71 -10.30
C GLY A 1023 -20.27 27.99 -10.19
N SER A 1024 -19.30 28.08 -9.27
CA SER A 1024 -18.45 29.28 -9.10
C SER A 1024 -17.15 29.27 -9.91
N LYS A 1025 -16.78 28.14 -10.54
CA LYS A 1025 -15.65 28.10 -11.47
C LYS A 1025 -16.07 28.73 -12.80
N LYS A 1026 -15.35 29.79 -13.22
CA LYS A 1026 -15.45 30.36 -14.58
C LYS A 1026 -15.42 29.22 -15.58
N HIS A 1027 -16.52 29.00 -16.30
CA HIS A 1027 -16.56 28.05 -17.41
C HIS A 1027 -15.38 28.35 -18.35
N ILE A 1028 -14.69 27.30 -18.79
CA ILE A 1028 -13.71 27.40 -19.87
C ILE A 1028 -14.39 28.21 -21.00
N LYS A 1029 -13.79 29.35 -21.37
CA LYS A 1029 -14.35 30.22 -22.41
C LYS A 1029 -14.67 29.36 -23.64
N LYS A 1030 -15.84 29.55 -24.27
CA LYS A 1030 -16.28 28.73 -25.43
C LYS A 1030 -15.20 28.56 -26.50
N ARG A 1031 -14.37 29.59 -26.71
CA ARG A 1031 -13.15 29.58 -27.52
C ARG A 1031 -12.15 28.49 -27.13
N ILE A 1032 -11.81 28.37 -25.84
CA ILE A 1032 -10.85 27.38 -25.34
C ILE A 1032 -11.45 25.97 -25.42
N LEU A 1033 -12.75 25.82 -25.15
CA LEU A 1033 -13.45 24.54 -25.35
C LEU A 1033 -13.45 24.12 -26.83
N ALA A 1034 -13.63 25.07 -27.76
CA ALA A 1034 -13.58 24.81 -29.20
C ALA A 1034 -12.16 24.44 -29.67
N ILE A 1035 -11.12 25.04 -29.10
CA ILE A 1035 -9.72 24.69 -29.36
C ILE A 1035 -9.41 23.30 -28.82
N LEU A 1036 -9.79 22.99 -27.58
CA LEU A 1036 -9.61 21.66 -26.99
C LEU A 1036 -10.37 20.58 -27.79
N LYS A 1037 -11.60 20.89 -28.23
CA LYS A 1037 -12.36 20.01 -29.13
C LYS A 1037 -11.63 19.79 -30.46
N LYS A 1038 -11.06 20.83 -31.08
CA LYS A 1038 -10.24 20.69 -32.30
C LYS A 1038 -8.97 19.88 -32.08
N CYS A 1039 -8.31 20.03 -30.93
CA CYS A 1039 -7.08 19.29 -30.61
C CYS A 1039 -7.33 17.81 -30.31
N PHE A 1040 -8.48 17.44 -29.74
CA PHE A 1040 -8.80 16.05 -29.38
C PHE A 1040 -9.68 15.30 -30.40
N LEU A 1041 -10.32 15.98 -31.35
CA LEU A 1041 -11.27 15.38 -32.31
C LEU A 1041 -10.77 15.38 -33.76
N ALA A 1042 -9.46 15.46 -34.00
CA ALA A 1042 -8.93 15.51 -35.36
C ALA A 1042 -9.23 14.27 -36.22
N GLU A 1043 -9.82 13.18 -35.69
CA GLU A 1043 -10.10 11.95 -36.45
C GLU A 1043 -11.46 11.27 -36.20
N ASN A 1044 -12.46 11.88 -35.55
CA ASN A 1044 -13.79 11.23 -35.42
C ASN A 1044 -14.95 12.19 -35.75
N VAL A 1045 -15.47 12.08 -36.97
CA VAL A 1045 -16.49 12.95 -37.58
C VAL A 1045 -17.88 12.30 -37.51
N ASP A 1046 -18.33 11.89 -36.32
CA ASP A 1046 -19.76 11.63 -36.12
C ASP A 1046 -20.29 12.33 -34.84
N LYS A 1047 -21.32 13.16 -35.05
CA LYS A 1047 -21.92 14.04 -34.05
C LYS A 1047 -22.90 13.31 -33.12
N SER A 1048 -23.21 12.04 -33.39
CA SER A 1048 -24.00 11.14 -32.54
C SER A 1048 -23.27 10.68 -31.26
N TYR A 1049 -21.93 10.74 -31.25
CA TYR A 1049 -21.04 10.29 -30.15
C TYR A 1049 -20.70 11.35 -29.10
N ARG A 1050 -21.60 12.28 -28.77
CA ARG A 1050 -21.32 13.27 -27.72
C ARG A 1050 -21.45 12.67 -26.33
N MET A 1051 -20.31 12.46 -25.66
CA MET A 1051 -20.21 12.36 -24.20
C MET A 1051 -20.50 13.74 -23.58
N THR A 1052 -21.53 13.85 -22.73
CA THR A 1052 -21.68 14.96 -21.79
C THR A 1052 -20.99 14.58 -20.49
N ALA A 1053 -20.03 15.40 -20.08
CA ALA A 1053 -19.35 15.34 -18.79
C ALA A 1053 -20.15 16.07 -17.71
#